data_AF-A0A0B1Y1E3-F1
#
_entry.id   AF-A0A0B1Y1E3-F1
#
_cell.length_a   1.000
_cell.length_b   1.000
_cell.length_c   1.000
_cell.angle_alpha   90.00
_cell.angle_beta   90.00
_cell.angle_gamma   90.00
#
_symmetry.space_group_name_H-M   'P 1'
#
loop_
_entity.id
_entity.type
_entity.pdbx_description
1 polymer ?
#
loop_
_entity_poly.entity_id
_entity_poly.type
_entity_poly.pdbx_seq_one_letter_code
_entity_poly.pdbx_strand_id
1 'polypeptide(L)'
;MRTTKRVLQRTLITMAFAALQWGAHAQPQQPSAAAPATEATTSTHAQVPQVIDDLPASIAKDMDDATRAQVERGRYVARLGDCVACHTSDKSKPMAGGLALQTPFGALYSTNITPDATTGIGRYTFEQFDRAMRKGVAADGHNLYPAMPYPSYAKTTPEDMRALYAYLMKGVAPVQQTNKPLGMSFPFNQRWGLSLWNWAFLESEPFQPNASQSAEWNRGAYIVQGLGHCGACHTPRGLGFQEKTLSEASAKGKYFLAGETVEGWRALSLRSLWTPQDVAEMLKTGRNRYGAVSGNMVDVVQHSTQYMTNGDLLAIGEYLKSLPASKVDKPMQVAQGPAPVIVPPQSGASAQPASLYTSRGGLGYLQFCADCHRGNGDGVPNVFPPLAGNPVLSDGNPATLLHILLTGSATAQTVSHARVLTMPSFARLGDQEIADIVNFTRESWGSAKRQPVAASDVSKARKELEVRKLDATQFETPRLAAMLNEPNAKQLVLGARLNIDTHNLLPKNVGNKLNCASCHLNAGTVADGSPYVGLSAFFPSYAPRAGRVITLEDRINGCFLRSMNGKPLPVNSEEMKAMVAYFDWMKRETKPEDKVAGRGVGKIDKSLVPNAENGRGIYAAQCALCHGANGEGITNAQGQYVYPPLWGDQSFNIGAGMARTYTAAAFVKNNMPIAFHNRFPLGQGGLTDQEALDVAQFFSHMPRPDFVPKVNDWPRDKKPADARY
;
A
#
# COMPACT_ATOMS: atom_id res chain seq x y z
N MET A 1 76.51 -2.86 -11.52
CA MET A 1 77.34 -2.59 -10.32
C MET A 1 76.51 -2.99 -9.10
N ARG A 2 76.96 -3.92 -8.24
CA ARG A 2 77.92 -3.71 -7.12
C ARG A 2 77.41 -2.65 -6.10
N THR A 3 77.29 -2.90 -4.79
CA THR A 3 77.37 -4.15 -3.99
C THR A 3 76.88 -3.93 -2.54
N THR A 4 76.17 -4.93 -1.97
CA THR A 4 76.17 -5.41 -0.55
C THR A 4 76.45 -4.49 0.65
N LYS A 5 75.67 -4.72 1.74
CA LYS A 5 76.20 -5.40 2.95
C LYS A 5 75.14 -6.25 3.68
N ARG A 6 75.44 -7.55 3.86
CA ARG A 6 74.91 -8.47 4.90
C ARG A 6 75.77 -8.26 6.19
N VAL A 7 75.75 -9.00 7.31
CA VAL A 7 75.56 -10.44 7.65
C VAL A 7 75.35 -10.52 9.20
N LEU A 8 74.58 -11.45 9.78
CA LEU A 8 74.97 -12.70 10.50
C LEU A 8 73.78 -13.10 11.42
N GLN A 9 73.67 -14.26 12.08
CA GLN A 9 73.81 -15.69 11.73
C GLN A 9 73.33 -16.49 12.98
N ARG A 10 72.54 -17.56 12.92
CA ARG A 10 73.00 -18.98 13.04
C ARG A 10 71.84 -19.99 13.12
N THR A 11 72.22 -21.27 12.98
CA THR A 11 71.45 -22.40 12.45
C THR A 11 71.31 -23.53 13.49
N LEU A 12 70.06 -23.93 13.80
CA LEU A 12 69.49 -25.31 13.76
C LEU A 12 70.18 -26.53 14.48
N ILE A 13 69.34 -27.52 14.85
CA ILE A 13 69.62 -28.94 15.26
C ILE A 13 69.86 -29.16 16.78
N THR A 14 69.05 -29.96 17.49
CA THR A 14 69.25 -31.43 17.72
C THR A 14 67.96 -32.13 18.20
N MET A 15 67.84 -33.44 17.91
CA MET A 15 66.69 -34.32 18.24
C MET A 15 66.71 -34.95 19.65
N ALA A 16 65.50 -35.32 20.11
CA ALA A 16 65.15 -36.47 20.96
C ALA A 16 65.71 -36.61 22.40
N PHE A 17 64.81 -36.77 23.36
CA PHE A 17 64.56 -38.06 24.02
C PHE A 17 63.16 -38.08 24.67
N ALA A 18 62.54 -39.26 24.79
CA ALA A 18 61.17 -39.43 25.29
C ALA A 18 61.09 -40.44 26.44
N ALA A 19 60.20 -40.18 27.42
CA ALA A 19 59.62 -41.13 28.35
C ALA A 19 58.30 -40.51 28.89
N LEU A 20 57.14 -40.83 28.31
CA LEU A 20 56.23 -41.94 28.67
C LEU A 20 55.71 -41.95 30.12
N GLN A 21 54.44 -41.55 30.29
CA GLN A 21 53.30 -42.39 30.73
C GLN A 21 52.01 -41.55 30.54
N TRP A 22 51.14 -41.89 29.57
CA TRP A 22 49.91 -42.69 29.74
C TRP A 22 48.94 -42.15 30.83
N GLY A 23 47.66 -41.85 30.56
CA GLY A 23 46.91 -41.85 29.29
C GLY A 23 45.42 -42.12 29.51
N ALA A 24 44.54 -41.36 28.84
CA ALA A 24 43.11 -41.68 28.70
C ALA A 24 42.54 -40.96 27.47
N HIS A 25 41.85 -41.69 26.59
CA HIS A 25 41.19 -41.11 25.42
C HIS A 25 39.78 -40.64 25.79
N ALA A 26 39.41 -39.42 25.41
CA ALA A 26 38.02 -38.96 25.44
C ALA A 26 37.51 -38.83 23.99
N GLN A 27 36.48 -39.61 23.65
CA GLN A 27 35.79 -39.52 22.36
C GLN A 27 34.96 -38.23 22.26
N PRO A 28 34.70 -37.71 21.05
CA PRO A 28 33.76 -36.60 20.86
C PRO A 28 32.36 -37.02 21.33
N GLN A 29 31.79 -36.27 22.28
CA GLN A 29 30.42 -36.49 22.74
C GLN A 29 29.43 -36.18 21.62
N GLN A 30 28.55 -37.14 21.31
CA GLN A 30 27.37 -36.87 20.49
C GLN A 30 26.46 -35.86 21.21
N PRO A 31 25.75 -34.98 20.47
CA PRO A 31 24.78 -34.09 21.08
C PRO A 31 23.66 -34.91 21.74
N SER A 32 23.37 -34.60 23.00
CA SER A 32 22.24 -35.18 23.71
C SER A 32 20.96 -34.97 22.90
N ALA A 33 20.21 -36.04 22.68
CA ALA A 33 18.90 -35.95 22.04
C ALA A 33 18.00 -35.02 22.86
N ALA A 34 17.66 -33.86 22.29
CA ALA A 34 16.60 -33.04 22.82
C ALA A 34 15.28 -33.81 22.70
N ALA A 35 14.43 -33.74 23.73
CA ALA A 35 13.05 -34.20 23.64
C ALA A 35 12.38 -33.54 22.42
N PRO A 36 11.43 -34.21 21.74
CA PRO A 36 10.81 -33.66 20.55
C PRO A 36 10.17 -32.31 20.90
N ALA A 37 10.72 -31.24 20.33
CA ALA A 37 10.08 -29.95 20.36
C ALA A 37 8.71 -30.14 19.71
N THR A 38 7.64 -29.90 20.48
CA THR A 38 6.30 -29.72 19.92
C THR A 38 6.42 -28.72 18.80
N GLU A 39 6.04 -29.11 17.58
CA GLU A 39 6.13 -28.24 16.41
C GLU A 39 5.43 -26.92 16.73
N ALA A 40 6.23 -25.86 16.92
CA ALA A 40 5.71 -24.53 17.10
C ALA A 40 5.04 -24.16 15.78
N THR A 41 3.71 -24.21 15.75
CA THR A 41 2.92 -23.82 14.59
C THR A 41 3.22 -22.36 14.27
N THR A 42 4.13 -22.14 13.34
CA THR A 42 4.58 -20.80 12.94
C THR A 42 3.38 -20.00 12.48
N SER A 43 3.17 -18.81 13.07
CA SER A 43 2.07 -17.93 12.68
C SER A 43 2.13 -17.65 11.17
N THR A 44 0.96 -17.65 10.53
CA THR A 44 0.84 -17.27 9.11
C THR A 44 1.27 -15.82 8.86
N HIS A 45 1.12 -14.94 9.87
CA HIS A 45 1.61 -13.56 9.84
C HIS A 45 3.09 -13.41 10.23
N ALA A 46 3.71 -14.41 10.86
CA ALA A 46 5.16 -14.43 11.11
C ALA A 46 5.97 -14.72 9.83
N GLN A 47 5.34 -15.33 8.82
CA GLN A 47 5.95 -15.55 7.52
C GLN A 47 6.00 -14.24 6.73
N VAL A 48 7.15 -13.96 6.08
CA VAL A 48 7.26 -12.87 5.11
C VAL A 48 6.27 -13.16 3.98
N PRO A 49 5.38 -12.22 3.59
CA PRO A 49 4.47 -12.42 2.47
C PRO A 49 5.23 -12.89 1.23
N GLN A 50 4.82 -14.02 0.66
CA GLN A 50 5.42 -14.56 -0.57
C GLN A 50 4.59 -14.14 -1.77
N VAL A 51 5.26 -13.79 -2.87
CA VAL A 51 4.61 -13.60 -4.17
C VAL A 51 4.62 -14.94 -4.89
N ILE A 52 3.43 -15.43 -5.23
CA ILE A 52 3.27 -16.65 -6.01
C ILE A 52 3.22 -16.26 -7.48
N ASP A 53 4.05 -16.91 -8.30
CA ASP A 53 3.98 -16.82 -9.76
C ASP A 53 2.66 -17.45 -10.23
N ASP A 54 1.72 -16.58 -10.54
CA ASP A 54 0.31 -16.88 -10.85
C ASP A 54 0.08 -17.36 -12.30
N LEU A 55 1.10 -17.32 -13.16
CA LEU A 55 1.07 -18.05 -14.43
C LEU A 55 1.49 -19.51 -14.20
N PRO A 56 0.65 -20.50 -14.59
CA PRO A 56 1.06 -21.89 -14.62
C PRO A 56 2.41 -22.11 -15.30
N ALA A 57 3.23 -22.94 -14.67
CA ALA A 57 4.45 -23.50 -15.26
C ALA A 57 4.33 -25.04 -15.25
N SER A 58 3.14 -25.58 -15.59
CA SER A 58 2.91 -27.02 -15.69
C SER A 58 3.50 -27.57 -17.00
N ILE A 59 4.77 -27.26 -17.23
CA ILE A 59 5.57 -27.73 -18.36
C ILE A 59 5.82 -29.22 -18.13
N ALA A 60 5.37 -30.05 -19.06
CA ALA A 60 5.54 -31.50 -18.96
C ALA A 60 7.05 -31.84 -18.93
N LYS A 61 7.46 -32.77 -18.07
CA LYS A 61 8.89 -33.03 -17.81
C LYS A 61 9.62 -33.61 -19.03
N ASP A 62 8.88 -34.31 -19.87
CA ASP A 62 9.24 -35.05 -21.08
C ASP A 62 9.31 -34.20 -22.36
N MET A 63 9.14 -32.87 -22.27
CA MET A 63 9.29 -31.98 -23.41
C MET A 63 10.75 -31.78 -23.83
N ASP A 64 11.00 -31.82 -25.14
CA ASP A 64 12.28 -31.44 -25.74
C ASP A 64 12.62 -29.95 -25.49
N ASP A 65 13.90 -29.62 -25.57
CA ASP A 65 14.40 -28.27 -25.23
C ASP A 65 13.87 -27.16 -26.14
N ALA A 66 13.59 -27.45 -27.41
CA ALA A 66 13.07 -26.45 -28.35
C ALA A 66 11.59 -26.15 -28.06
N THR A 67 10.78 -27.17 -27.83
CA THR A 67 9.39 -27.01 -27.37
C THR A 67 9.35 -26.31 -26.00
N ARG A 68 10.24 -26.67 -25.07
CA ARG A 68 10.35 -26.04 -23.75
C ARG A 68 10.67 -24.54 -23.87
N ALA A 69 11.66 -24.17 -24.68
CA ALA A 69 12.01 -22.77 -24.95
C ALA A 69 10.86 -22.01 -25.62
N GLN A 70 10.10 -22.64 -26.53
CA GLN A 70 8.92 -22.03 -27.14
C GLN A 70 7.79 -21.80 -26.13
N VAL A 71 7.57 -22.74 -25.21
CA VAL A 71 6.57 -22.63 -24.13
C VAL A 71 6.96 -21.53 -23.13
N GLU A 72 8.23 -21.43 -22.73
CA GLU A 72 8.68 -20.35 -21.84
C GLU A 72 8.63 -18.97 -22.52
N ARG A 73 8.97 -18.88 -23.82
CA ARG A 73 8.72 -17.65 -24.59
C ARG A 73 7.23 -17.32 -24.61
N GLY A 74 6.36 -18.31 -24.81
CA GLY A 74 4.91 -18.12 -24.79
C GLY A 74 4.37 -17.67 -23.44
N ARG A 75 4.94 -18.18 -22.35
CA ARG A 75 4.64 -17.77 -20.97
C ARG A 75 5.04 -16.32 -20.71
N TYR A 76 6.20 -15.89 -21.21
CA TYR A 76 6.61 -14.49 -21.19
C TYR A 76 5.68 -13.61 -22.04
N VAL A 77 5.30 -14.05 -23.24
CA VAL A 77 4.34 -13.36 -24.12
C VAL A 77 2.95 -13.26 -23.46
N ALA A 78 2.52 -14.26 -22.68
CA ALA A 78 1.31 -14.21 -21.87
C ALA A 78 1.38 -13.22 -20.70
N ARG A 79 2.58 -12.98 -20.11
CA ARG A 79 2.80 -11.84 -19.21
C ARG A 79 2.69 -10.52 -19.96
N LEU A 80 3.31 -10.38 -21.14
CA LEU A 80 3.23 -9.14 -21.92
C LEU A 80 1.77 -8.76 -22.26
N GLY A 81 0.91 -9.76 -22.52
CA GLY A 81 -0.51 -9.58 -22.82
C GLY A 81 -1.46 -9.65 -21.62
N ASP A 82 -0.96 -9.52 -20.39
CA ASP A 82 -1.70 -9.55 -19.11
C ASP A 82 -2.83 -10.60 -19.01
N CYS A 83 -2.61 -11.77 -19.63
CA CYS A 83 -3.68 -12.71 -19.91
C CYS A 83 -4.32 -13.26 -18.62
N VAL A 84 -3.50 -13.41 -17.56
CA VAL A 84 -3.93 -14.01 -16.29
C VAL A 84 -4.82 -13.07 -15.47
N ALA A 85 -4.59 -11.75 -15.51
CA ALA A 85 -5.44 -10.77 -14.82
C ALA A 85 -6.88 -10.83 -15.37
N CYS A 86 -7.03 -10.84 -16.70
CA CYS A 86 -8.36 -10.88 -17.33
C CYS A 86 -9.01 -12.26 -17.26
N HIS A 87 -8.26 -13.35 -17.47
CA HIS A 87 -8.81 -14.70 -17.61
C HIS A 87 -8.82 -15.53 -16.31
N THR A 88 -8.63 -14.93 -15.14
CA THR A 88 -8.70 -15.65 -13.85
C THR A 88 -9.68 -14.98 -12.89
N SER A 89 -10.85 -15.59 -12.63
CA SER A 89 -11.72 -15.16 -11.52
C SER A 89 -11.50 -15.93 -10.22
N ASP A 90 -11.04 -17.18 -10.32
CA ASP A 90 -10.75 -18.06 -9.19
C ASP A 90 -9.26 -18.39 -9.23
N LYS A 91 -8.51 -17.98 -8.20
CA LYS A 91 -7.04 -18.17 -8.14
C LYS A 91 -6.62 -19.64 -8.08
N SER A 92 -7.51 -20.56 -7.73
CA SER A 92 -7.27 -22.01 -7.82
C SER A 92 -7.42 -22.56 -9.24
N LYS A 93 -7.97 -21.76 -10.16
CA LYS A 93 -8.27 -22.09 -11.56
C LYS A 93 -7.76 -20.99 -12.51
N PRO A 94 -6.44 -20.77 -12.58
CA PRO A 94 -5.86 -19.77 -13.49
C PRO A 94 -6.30 -20.00 -14.94
N MET A 95 -6.52 -18.91 -15.69
CA MET A 95 -6.96 -18.91 -17.09
C MET A 95 -8.36 -19.51 -17.38
N ALA A 96 -9.13 -19.92 -16.37
CA ALA A 96 -10.45 -20.54 -16.55
C ALA A 96 -11.61 -19.55 -16.81
N GLY A 97 -11.32 -18.26 -16.95
CA GLY A 97 -12.29 -17.20 -17.25
C GLY A 97 -13.15 -16.78 -16.06
N GLY A 98 -14.31 -16.20 -16.36
CA GLY A 98 -15.37 -15.90 -15.40
C GLY A 98 -15.30 -14.55 -14.70
N LEU A 99 -14.27 -13.72 -14.96
CA LEU A 99 -14.12 -12.38 -14.39
C LEU A 99 -15.14 -11.43 -15.02
N ALA A 100 -15.78 -10.57 -14.23
CA ALA A 100 -16.75 -9.60 -14.71
C ALA A 100 -16.08 -8.27 -15.04
N LEU A 101 -16.23 -7.78 -16.28
CA LEU A 101 -15.84 -6.44 -16.71
C LEU A 101 -17.12 -5.60 -16.83
N GLN A 102 -17.20 -4.49 -16.09
CA GLN A 102 -18.38 -3.64 -16.06
C GLN A 102 -18.29 -2.59 -17.16
N THR A 103 -19.19 -2.66 -18.14
CA THR A 103 -19.28 -1.68 -19.22
C THR A 103 -20.51 -0.79 -19.06
N PRO A 104 -20.56 0.40 -19.69
CA PRO A 104 -21.78 1.21 -19.77
C PRO A 104 -23.00 0.51 -20.40
N PHE A 105 -22.80 -0.68 -20.99
CA PHE A 105 -23.81 -1.47 -21.70
C PHE A 105 -24.22 -2.76 -20.95
N GLY A 106 -23.64 -2.99 -19.76
CA GLY A 106 -23.81 -4.18 -18.92
C GLY A 106 -22.52 -4.97 -18.73
N ALA A 107 -22.63 -6.13 -18.07
CA ALA A 107 -21.46 -6.94 -17.71
C ALA A 107 -21.00 -7.85 -18.87
N LEU A 108 -19.71 -7.78 -19.19
CA LEU A 108 -19.01 -8.78 -19.99
C LEU A 108 -18.29 -9.76 -19.06
N TYR A 109 -18.13 -11.02 -19.46
CA TYR A 109 -17.34 -12.00 -18.72
C TYR A 109 -16.18 -12.54 -19.56
N SER A 110 -15.00 -12.70 -18.94
CA SER A 110 -13.86 -13.34 -19.59
C SER A 110 -14.10 -14.83 -19.81
N THR A 111 -13.48 -15.38 -20.86
CA THR A 111 -13.65 -16.78 -21.27
C THR A 111 -12.56 -17.69 -20.72
N ASN A 112 -12.85 -18.98 -20.59
CA ASN A 112 -11.86 -20.01 -20.33
C ASN A 112 -10.91 -20.12 -21.54
N ILE A 113 -9.61 -19.93 -21.31
CA ILE A 113 -8.54 -20.06 -22.32
C ILE A 113 -7.53 -21.17 -21.96
N THR A 114 -7.89 -22.07 -21.04
CA THR A 114 -7.12 -23.30 -20.77
C THR A 114 -7.26 -24.28 -21.96
N PRO A 115 -6.37 -25.29 -22.07
CA PRO A 115 -6.45 -26.29 -23.14
C PRO A 115 -7.53 -27.35 -22.90
N ASP A 116 -8.52 -27.10 -22.03
CA ASP A 116 -9.68 -27.98 -21.92
C ASP A 116 -10.42 -28.06 -23.26
N ALA A 117 -10.68 -29.29 -23.71
CA ALA A 117 -11.27 -29.58 -25.01
C ALA A 117 -12.81 -29.44 -25.05
N THR A 118 -13.47 -29.08 -23.94
CA THR A 118 -14.94 -28.97 -23.86
C THR A 118 -15.41 -27.53 -23.64
N THR A 119 -14.69 -26.79 -22.80
CA THR A 119 -15.08 -25.46 -22.30
C THR A 119 -14.01 -24.39 -22.51
N GLY A 120 -12.75 -24.80 -22.74
CA GLY A 120 -11.62 -23.93 -23.08
C GLY A 120 -11.31 -23.91 -24.59
N ILE A 121 -10.04 -23.64 -24.92
CA ILE A 121 -9.55 -23.53 -26.30
C ILE A 121 -8.90 -24.82 -26.83
N GLY A 122 -9.04 -25.95 -26.12
CA GLY A 122 -8.33 -27.21 -26.43
C GLY A 122 -8.56 -27.82 -27.82
N ARG A 123 -9.55 -27.32 -28.58
CA ARG A 123 -9.84 -27.73 -29.98
C ARG A 123 -9.51 -26.66 -31.03
N TYR A 124 -8.99 -25.51 -30.64
CA TYR A 124 -8.59 -24.47 -31.60
C TYR A 124 -7.40 -24.99 -32.42
N THR A 125 -7.35 -24.69 -33.72
CA THR A 125 -6.08 -24.72 -34.46
C THR A 125 -5.28 -23.44 -34.20
N PHE A 126 -3.99 -23.43 -34.54
CA PHE A 126 -3.18 -22.21 -34.46
C PHE A 126 -3.80 -21.07 -35.28
N GLU A 127 -4.34 -21.35 -36.46
CA GLU A 127 -4.94 -20.36 -37.37
C GLU A 127 -6.26 -19.81 -36.82
N GLN A 128 -7.04 -20.65 -36.12
CA GLN A 128 -8.26 -20.20 -35.42
C GLN A 128 -7.91 -19.33 -34.21
N PHE A 129 -6.86 -19.69 -33.46
CA PHE A 129 -6.35 -18.90 -32.35
C PHE A 129 -5.78 -17.55 -32.83
N ASP A 130 -4.95 -17.56 -33.88
CA ASP A 130 -4.39 -16.37 -34.51
C ASP A 130 -5.48 -15.41 -35.01
N ARG A 131 -6.53 -15.96 -35.62
CA ARG A 131 -7.72 -15.22 -36.06
C ARG A 131 -8.51 -14.64 -34.89
N ALA A 132 -8.67 -15.37 -33.79
CA ALA A 132 -9.31 -14.86 -32.59
C ALA A 132 -8.50 -13.70 -31.98
N MET A 133 -7.18 -13.87 -31.87
CA MET A 133 -6.26 -12.90 -31.27
C MET A 133 -6.07 -11.64 -32.13
N ARG A 134 -5.94 -11.74 -33.45
CA ARG A 134 -5.61 -10.59 -34.33
C ARG A 134 -6.79 -10.03 -35.12
N LYS A 135 -7.92 -10.75 -35.18
CA LYS A 135 -9.13 -10.32 -35.92
C LYS A 135 -10.41 -10.34 -35.09
N GLY A 136 -10.35 -10.79 -33.83
CA GLY A 136 -11.53 -10.85 -32.96
C GLY A 136 -12.59 -11.83 -33.43
N VAL A 137 -12.24 -12.91 -34.14
CA VAL A 137 -13.20 -13.92 -34.63
C VAL A 137 -12.85 -15.30 -34.09
N ALA A 138 -13.70 -15.84 -33.21
CA ALA A 138 -13.55 -17.12 -32.53
C ALA A 138 -13.54 -18.33 -33.50
N ALA A 139 -13.24 -19.53 -33.00
CA ALA A 139 -13.15 -20.75 -33.83
C ALA A 139 -14.47 -21.08 -34.56
N ASP A 140 -15.61 -20.89 -33.89
CA ASP A 140 -16.97 -21.06 -34.40
C ASP A 140 -17.45 -19.92 -35.32
N GLY A 141 -16.64 -18.86 -35.49
CA GLY A 141 -16.94 -17.72 -36.36
C GLY A 141 -17.64 -16.53 -35.69
N HIS A 142 -17.96 -16.57 -34.38
CA HIS A 142 -18.57 -15.41 -33.73
C HIS A 142 -17.53 -14.30 -33.43
N ASN A 143 -17.95 -13.03 -33.52
CA ASN A 143 -17.09 -11.91 -33.17
C ASN A 143 -16.94 -11.73 -31.65
N LEU A 144 -15.71 -11.49 -31.22
CA LEU A 144 -15.33 -11.11 -29.86
C LEU A 144 -15.56 -9.62 -29.64
N TYR A 145 -15.93 -9.24 -28.41
CA TYR A 145 -16.04 -7.83 -28.03
C TYR A 145 -14.64 -7.22 -27.85
N PRO A 146 -14.38 -5.98 -28.33
CA PRO A 146 -13.07 -5.32 -28.26
C PRO A 146 -12.60 -4.92 -26.84
N ALA A 147 -13.29 -5.40 -25.80
CA ALA A 147 -12.79 -5.44 -24.44
C ALA A 147 -11.69 -6.49 -24.27
N MET A 148 -11.70 -7.56 -25.08
CA MET A 148 -10.47 -8.28 -25.41
C MET A 148 -9.72 -7.44 -26.47
N PRO A 149 -8.49 -6.96 -26.21
CA PRO A 149 -7.86 -5.94 -27.05
C PRO A 149 -7.20 -6.54 -28.32
N TYR A 150 -7.96 -7.32 -29.09
CA TYR A 150 -7.53 -7.83 -30.40
C TYR A 150 -7.06 -6.76 -31.40
N PRO A 151 -7.55 -5.49 -31.38
CA PRO A 151 -6.99 -4.44 -32.24
C PRO A 151 -5.54 -4.11 -31.90
N SER A 152 -5.15 -4.16 -30.62
CA SER A 152 -3.76 -4.03 -30.19
C SER A 152 -2.97 -5.32 -30.52
N TYR A 153 -3.53 -6.49 -30.20
CA TYR A 153 -2.89 -7.78 -30.45
C TYR A 153 -2.62 -8.08 -31.92
N ALA A 154 -3.31 -7.43 -32.86
CA ALA A 154 -2.98 -7.46 -34.28
C ALA A 154 -1.50 -7.13 -34.57
N LYS A 155 -0.88 -6.27 -33.75
CA LYS A 155 0.54 -5.90 -33.85
C LYS A 155 1.52 -7.04 -33.53
N THR A 156 1.06 -8.11 -32.86
CA THR A 156 1.91 -9.23 -32.42
C THR A 156 2.54 -9.97 -33.60
N THR A 157 3.84 -10.30 -33.47
CA THR A 157 4.57 -11.07 -34.47
C THR A 157 4.01 -12.51 -34.60
N PRO A 158 4.09 -13.15 -35.79
CA PRO A 158 3.72 -14.55 -35.94
C PRO A 158 4.48 -15.49 -34.97
N GLU A 159 5.73 -15.17 -34.66
CA GLU A 159 6.60 -15.94 -33.77
C GLU A 159 6.11 -15.90 -32.32
N ASP A 160 5.80 -14.70 -31.81
CA ASP A 160 5.24 -14.55 -30.46
C ASP A 160 3.84 -15.15 -30.37
N MET A 161 3.01 -15.06 -31.42
CA MET A 161 1.69 -15.68 -31.43
C MET A 161 1.76 -17.22 -31.42
N ARG A 162 2.71 -17.82 -32.16
CA ARG A 162 2.99 -19.27 -32.10
C ARG A 162 3.50 -19.68 -30.73
N ALA A 163 4.36 -18.87 -30.11
CA ALA A 163 4.85 -19.12 -28.76
C ALA A 163 3.71 -19.08 -27.73
N LEU A 164 2.88 -18.03 -27.75
CA LEU A 164 1.71 -17.88 -26.88
C LEU A 164 0.74 -19.06 -27.02
N TYR A 165 0.44 -19.47 -28.24
CA TYR A 165 -0.38 -20.66 -28.51
C TYR A 165 0.26 -21.93 -27.93
N ALA A 166 1.56 -22.15 -28.14
CA ALA A 166 2.27 -23.30 -27.56
C ALA A 166 2.24 -23.31 -26.03
N TYR A 167 2.36 -22.14 -25.38
CA TYR A 167 2.21 -22.01 -23.93
C TYR A 167 0.79 -22.33 -23.45
N LEU A 168 -0.24 -21.75 -24.04
CA LEU A 168 -1.63 -22.04 -23.64
C LEU A 168 -1.99 -23.52 -23.86
N MET A 169 -1.48 -24.15 -24.92
CA MET A 169 -1.78 -25.54 -25.25
C MET A 169 -0.94 -26.58 -24.50
N LYS A 170 0.24 -26.23 -23.98
CA LYS A 170 1.18 -27.20 -23.39
C LYS A 170 1.76 -26.82 -22.01
N GLY A 171 1.68 -25.55 -21.61
CA GLY A 171 2.22 -25.02 -20.34
C GLY A 171 1.14 -24.69 -19.30
N VAL A 172 -0.14 -24.68 -19.70
CA VAL A 172 -1.31 -24.42 -18.84
C VAL A 172 -2.08 -25.73 -18.59
N ALA A 173 -2.46 -26.00 -17.34
CA ALA A 173 -3.30 -27.14 -17.02
C ALA A 173 -4.74 -26.95 -17.54
N PRO A 174 -5.38 -27.97 -18.12
CA PRO A 174 -6.78 -27.88 -18.56
C PRO A 174 -7.71 -27.73 -17.35
N VAL A 175 -8.64 -26.77 -17.41
CA VAL A 175 -9.68 -26.59 -16.39
C VAL A 175 -11.04 -26.63 -17.07
N GLN A 176 -11.87 -27.61 -16.69
CA GLN A 176 -13.25 -27.68 -17.18
C GLN A 176 -14.11 -26.65 -16.43
N GLN A 177 -14.42 -25.53 -17.09
CA GLN A 177 -15.15 -24.40 -16.53
C GLN A 177 -15.95 -23.72 -17.63
N THR A 178 -17.28 -23.87 -17.60
CA THR A 178 -18.18 -23.27 -18.59
C THR A 178 -18.18 -21.75 -18.50
N ASN A 179 -18.12 -21.09 -19.65
CA ASN A 179 -18.19 -19.63 -19.78
C ASN A 179 -19.54 -19.08 -19.29
N LYS A 180 -19.51 -17.95 -18.59
CA LYS A 180 -20.73 -17.23 -18.17
C LYS A 180 -21.40 -16.57 -19.40
N PRO A 181 -22.74 -16.54 -19.46
CA PRO A 181 -23.46 -15.83 -20.52
C PRO A 181 -23.26 -14.30 -20.42
N LEU A 182 -23.47 -13.60 -21.53
CA LEU A 182 -23.36 -12.13 -21.59
C LEU A 182 -24.40 -11.47 -20.67
N GLY A 183 -23.97 -10.50 -19.86
CA GLY A 183 -24.82 -9.66 -19.01
C GLY A 183 -25.12 -8.29 -19.63
N MET A 184 -25.05 -8.16 -20.96
CA MET A 184 -25.35 -6.92 -21.69
C MET A 184 -26.80 -6.90 -22.18
N SER A 185 -27.40 -5.70 -22.17
CA SER A 185 -28.75 -5.48 -22.68
C SER A 185 -28.80 -5.32 -24.21
N PHE A 186 -29.99 -5.49 -24.80
CA PHE A 186 -30.23 -5.10 -26.19
C PHE A 186 -29.97 -3.59 -26.38
N PRO A 187 -29.35 -3.14 -27.49
CA PRO A 187 -28.88 -3.92 -28.65
C PRO A 187 -27.46 -4.51 -28.50
N PHE A 188 -26.74 -4.21 -27.43
CA PHE A 188 -25.32 -4.54 -27.28
C PHE A 188 -25.01 -6.04 -27.12
N ASN A 189 -26.02 -6.86 -26.78
CA ASN A 189 -25.93 -8.32 -26.83
C ASN A 189 -25.87 -8.92 -28.25
N GLN A 190 -26.08 -8.12 -29.31
CA GLN A 190 -26.09 -8.59 -30.70
C GLN A 190 -24.69 -8.60 -31.35
N ARG A 191 -24.01 -9.75 -31.33
CA ARG A 191 -22.63 -9.90 -31.86
C ARG A 191 -22.46 -9.66 -33.36
N TRP A 192 -23.53 -9.62 -34.17
CA TRP A 192 -23.41 -9.32 -35.61
C TRP A 192 -23.00 -7.87 -35.86
N GLY A 193 -23.36 -6.93 -34.97
CA GLY A 193 -22.95 -5.53 -35.07
C GLY A 193 -21.43 -5.34 -34.97
N LEU A 194 -20.73 -6.28 -34.32
CA LEU A 194 -19.28 -6.29 -34.22
C LEU A 194 -18.59 -6.55 -35.58
N SER A 195 -19.25 -7.19 -36.55
CA SER A 195 -18.70 -7.32 -37.91
C SER A 195 -18.57 -5.95 -38.59
N LEU A 196 -19.59 -5.09 -38.42
CA LEU A 196 -19.59 -3.72 -38.95
C LEU A 196 -18.57 -2.85 -38.19
N TRP A 197 -18.46 -3.04 -36.87
CA TRP A 197 -17.46 -2.38 -36.04
C TRP A 197 -16.03 -2.74 -36.48
N ASN A 198 -15.76 -4.04 -36.71
CA ASN A 198 -14.46 -4.52 -37.20
C ASN A 198 -14.12 -3.92 -38.56
N TRP A 199 -15.06 -3.93 -39.50
CA TRP A 199 -14.88 -3.30 -40.82
C TRP A 199 -14.56 -1.79 -40.72
N ALA A 200 -15.12 -1.09 -39.74
CA ALA A 200 -14.92 0.36 -39.57
C ALA A 200 -13.66 0.75 -38.76
N PHE A 201 -13.18 -0.10 -37.84
CA PHE A 201 -12.21 0.30 -36.81
C PHE A 201 -11.03 -0.65 -36.55
N LEU A 202 -10.99 -1.86 -37.13
CA LEU A 202 -9.89 -2.80 -36.90
C LEU A 202 -8.67 -2.50 -37.78
N GLU A 203 -7.53 -2.16 -37.15
CA GLU A 203 -6.21 -2.16 -37.80
C GLU A 203 -5.57 -3.55 -37.67
N SER A 204 -5.76 -4.45 -38.65
CA SER A 204 -5.30 -5.85 -38.56
C SER A 204 -3.81 -6.10 -38.84
N GLU A 205 -3.03 -5.05 -39.14
CA GLU A 205 -1.64 -5.19 -39.59
C GLU A 205 -0.64 -5.36 -38.43
N PRO A 206 0.31 -6.32 -38.52
CA PRO A 206 1.42 -6.49 -37.58
C PRO A 206 2.26 -5.23 -37.36
N PHE A 207 3.01 -5.19 -36.26
CA PHE A 207 3.98 -4.13 -36.01
C PHE A 207 5.06 -4.10 -37.10
N GLN A 208 5.37 -2.91 -37.60
CA GLN A 208 6.46 -2.67 -38.54
C GLN A 208 7.50 -1.77 -37.88
N PRO A 209 8.75 -2.23 -37.70
CA PRO A 209 9.81 -1.41 -37.11
C PRO A 209 10.06 -0.13 -37.90
N ASN A 210 10.15 0.98 -37.18
CA ASN A 210 10.57 2.25 -37.74
C ASN A 210 12.09 2.28 -37.91
N ALA A 211 12.57 2.27 -39.15
CA ALA A 211 14.00 2.27 -39.51
C ALA A 211 14.75 3.54 -39.10
N SER A 212 14.06 4.62 -38.72
CA SER A 212 14.66 5.85 -38.17
C SER A 212 14.84 5.84 -36.65
N GLN A 213 14.44 4.75 -35.98
CA GLN A 213 14.44 4.61 -34.52
C GLN A 213 15.33 3.44 -34.09
N SER A 214 15.78 3.46 -32.84
CA SER A 214 16.66 2.41 -32.31
C SER A 214 15.92 1.07 -32.13
N ALA A 215 16.68 -0.01 -31.88
CA ALA A 215 16.09 -1.33 -31.59
C ALA A 215 15.28 -1.30 -30.28
N GLU A 216 15.76 -0.56 -29.28
CA GLU A 216 15.12 -0.37 -27.98
C GLU A 216 13.82 0.42 -28.11
N TRP A 217 13.83 1.52 -28.87
CA TRP A 217 12.60 2.28 -29.16
C TRP A 217 11.57 1.41 -29.87
N ASN A 218 11.99 0.65 -30.88
CA ASN A 218 11.10 -0.26 -31.62
C ASN A 218 10.56 -1.39 -30.73
N ARG A 219 11.35 -1.89 -29.78
CA ARG A 219 10.90 -2.87 -28.79
C ARG A 219 9.86 -2.29 -27.84
N GLY A 220 10.05 -1.05 -27.39
CA GLY A 220 9.07 -0.31 -26.58
C GLY A 220 7.77 -0.09 -27.33
N ALA A 221 7.85 0.40 -28.56
CA ALA A 221 6.70 0.61 -29.44
C ALA A 221 5.90 -0.69 -29.67
N TYR A 222 6.59 -1.80 -29.97
CA TYR A 222 5.99 -3.12 -30.14
C TYR A 222 5.17 -3.57 -28.93
N ILE A 223 5.72 -3.42 -27.71
CA ILE A 223 5.02 -3.83 -26.48
C ILE A 223 3.83 -2.90 -26.22
N VAL A 224 4.03 -1.59 -26.29
CA VAL A 224 3.02 -0.58 -25.90
C VAL A 224 1.83 -0.51 -26.85
N GLN A 225 2.08 -0.65 -28.17
CA GLN A 225 1.01 -0.70 -29.19
C GLN A 225 0.39 -2.10 -29.32
N GLY A 226 1.15 -3.14 -28.99
CA GLY A 226 0.78 -4.54 -29.13
C GLY A 226 0.21 -5.16 -27.86
N LEU A 227 0.85 -6.22 -27.39
CA LEU A 227 0.35 -7.04 -26.27
C LEU A 227 0.20 -6.27 -24.96
N GLY A 228 1.09 -5.32 -24.64
CA GLY A 228 0.96 -4.48 -23.45
C GLY A 228 -0.21 -3.50 -23.51
N HIS A 229 -0.86 -3.37 -24.68
CA HIS A 229 -2.15 -2.74 -24.94
C HIS A 229 -2.41 -1.43 -24.16
N CYS A 230 -1.39 -0.58 -23.97
CA CYS A 230 -1.48 0.52 -23.02
C CYS A 230 -2.54 1.56 -23.45
N GLY A 231 -2.81 1.64 -24.75
CA GLY A 231 -3.89 2.43 -25.34
C GLY A 231 -5.29 2.03 -24.84
N ALA A 232 -5.52 0.77 -24.47
CA ALA A 232 -6.83 0.31 -24.01
C ALA A 232 -7.33 1.09 -22.77
N CYS A 233 -6.42 1.54 -21.91
CA CYS A 233 -6.75 2.41 -20.78
C CYS A 233 -6.34 3.88 -20.99
N HIS A 234 -5.25 4.13 -21.71
CA HIS A 234 -4.65 5.47 -21.84
C HIS A 234 -4.99 6.21 -23.13
N THR A 235 -5.71 5.63 -24.10
CA THR A 235 -6.16 6.34 -25.32
C THR A 235 -7.64 6.73 -25.21
N PRO A 236 -8.02 8.00 -25.48
CA PRO A 236 -9.41 8.42 -25.46
C PRO A 236 -10.31 7.66 -26.44
N ARG A 237 -11.58 7.44 -26.06
CA ARG A 237 -12.54 6.66 -26.86
C ARG A 237 -13.26 7.50 -27.93
N GLY A 238 -13.61 6.85 -29.05
CA GLY A 238 -14.34 7.38 -30.19
C GLY A 238 -15.86 7.13 -30.12
N LEU A 239 -16.58 7.49 -31.18
CA LEU A 239 -18.05 7.38 -31.26
C LEU A 239 -18.57 5.93 -31.15
N GLY A 240 -17.79 4.95 -31.62
CA GLY A 240 -18.09 3.52 -31.51
C GLY A 240 -17.41 2.87 -30.29
N PHE A 241 -17.00 3.66 -29.30
CA PHE A 241 -16.23 3.23 -28.12
C PHE A 241 -14.84 2.62 -28.42
N GLN A 242 -14.38 2.70 -29.67
CA GLN A 242 -13.05 2.30 -30.11
C GLN A 242 -11.98 3.27 -29.58
N GLU A 243 -10.72 2.84 -29.49
CA GLU A 243 -9.61 3.78 -29.28
C GLU A 243 -9.51 4.75 -30.46
N LYS A 244 -9.27 6.04 -30.21
CA LYS A 244 -9.14 7.03 -31.30
C LYS A 244 -7.99 6.73 -32.27
N THR A 245 -6.99 5.95 -31.84
CA THR A 245 -5.85 5.48 -32.61
C THR A 245 -5.07 4.42 -31.82
N LEU A 246 -4.41 3.48 -32.51
CA LEU A 246 -3.58 2.44 -31.89
C LEU A 246 -2.06 2.75 -31.91
N SER A 247 -1.64 3.88 -32.49
CA SER A 247 -0.24 4.29 -32.58
C SER A 247 -0.05 5.81 -32.67
N GLU A 248 1.17 6.29 -32.46
CA GLU A 248 1.53 7.69 -32.66
C GLU A 248 1.64 8.10 -34.14
N ALA A 249 1.84 7.14 -35.04
CA ALA A 249 2.08 7.37 -36.47
C ALA A 249 0.81 7.76 -37.26
N SER A 250 -0.38 7.55 -36.70
CA SER A 250 -1.64 7.88 -37.39
C SER A 250 -1.90 9.39 -37.46
N ALA A 251 -2.79 9.83 -38.36
CA ALA A 251 -3.31 11.20 -38.38
C ALA A 251 -4.00 11.65 -37.07
N LYS A 252 -4.35 10.69 -36.19
CA LYS A 252 -4.92 10.93 -34.86
C LYS A 252 -3.90 10.68 -33.73
N GLY A 253 -2.63 10.44 -34.05
CA GLY A 253 -1.56 10.06 -33.12
C GLY A 253 -1.33 10.99 -31.92
N LYS A 254 -1.80 12.24 -31.99
CA LYS A 254 -1.87 13.17 -30.84
C LYS A 254 -2.79 12.70 -29.69
N TYR A 255 -3.72 11.78 -29.95
CA TYR A 255 -4.59 11.18 -28.93
C TYR A 255 -4.02 9.88 -28.35
N PHE A 256 -3.03 9.26 -28.98
CA PHE A 256 -2.45 7.99 -28.51
C PHE A 256 -1.84 8.18 -27.12
N LEU A 257 -2.27 7.39 -26.14
CA LEU A 257 -1.82 7.47 -24.74
C LEU A 257 -1.99 8.86 -24.07
N ALA A 258 -2.91 9.69 -24.58
CA ALA A 258 -3.20 11.02 -24.04
C ALA A 258 -3.93 11.00 -22.68
N GLY A 259 -4.39 9.84 -22.21
CA GLY A 259 -5.14 9.59 -20.99
C GLY A 259 -6.66 9.66 -21.16
N GLU A 260 -7.40 8.85 -20.40
CA GLU A 260 -8.87 8.77 -20.45
C GLU A 260 -9.47 8.51 -19.05
N THR A 261 -10.80 8.49 -18.92
CA THR A 261 -11.51 7.93 -17.75
C THR A 261 -12.05 6.54 -18.07
N VAL A 262 -11.69 5.53 -17.29
CA VAL A 262 -12.14 4.12 -17.43
C VAL A 262 -12.60 3.63 -16.05
N GLU A 263 -13.82 3.09 -15.95
CA GLU A 263 -14.37 2.52 -14.70
C GLU A 263 -14.29 3.47 -13.48
N GLY A 264 -14.49 4.77 -13.70
CA GLY A 264 -14.37 5.80 -12.65
C GLY A 264 -12.93 6.13 -12.24
N TRP A 265 -11.94 5.44 -12.80
CA TRP A 265 -10.52 5.74 -12.67
C TRP A 265 -10.04 6.66 -13.79
N ARG A 266 -9.07 7.50 -13.47
CA ARG A 266 -8.49 8.46 -14.40
C ARG A 266 -7.09 8.05 -14.82
N ALA A 267 -7.00 7.45 -16.00
CA ALA A 267 -5.74 7.06 -16.62
C ALA A 267 -4.98 8.30 -17.09
N LEU A 268 -3.69 8.37 -16.73
CA LEU A 268 -2.82 9.52 -17.02
C LEU A 268 -2.44 9.60 -18.51
N SER A 269 -1.99 10.76 -18.98
CA SER A 269 -1.19 10.78 -20.22
C SER A 269 0.15 10.10 -19.95
N LEU A 270 0.55 9.13 -20.78
CA LEU A 270 1.87 8.49 -20.69
C LEU A 270 2.94 9.23 -21.51
N ARG A 271 2.53 10.27 -22.27
CA ARG A 271 3.36 10.95 -23.27
C ARG A 271 4.41 11.85 -22.63
N SER A 272 5.68 11.49 -22.77
CA SER A 272 6.84 12.19 -22.19
C SER A 272 6.78 12.42 -20.67
N LEU A 273 5.98 11.63 -19.93
CA LEU A 273 5.70 11.84 -18.51
C LEU A 273 6.99 11.79 -17.67
N TRP A 274 7.53 10.61 -17.37
CA TRP A 274 8.73 10.46 -16.54
C TRP A 274 9.98 10.05 -17.34
N THR A 275 11.13 9.89 -16.66
CA THR A 275 12.30 9.27 -17.29
C THR A 275 12.05 7.79 -17.58
N PRO A 276 12.78 7.15 -18.51
CA PRO A 276 12.66 5.71 -18.75
C PRO A 276 12.86 4.87 -17.48
N GLN A 277 13.73 5.31 -16.57
CA GLN A 277 14.01 4.66 -15.29
C GLN A 277 12.81 4.77 -14.33
N ASP A 278 12.22 5.96 -14.19
CA ASP A 278 11.01 6.16 -13.37
C ASP A 278 9.79 5.34 -13.87
N VAL A 279 9.68 5.16 -15.20
CA VAL A 279 8.66 4.30 -15.83
C VAL A 279 8.96 2.83 -15.51
N ALA A 280 10.20 2.39 -15.71
CA ALA A 280 10.60 1.02 -15.41
C ALA A 280 10.40 0.67 -13.93
N GLU A 281 10.71 1.59 -13.00
CA GLU A 281 10.47 1.43 -11.56
C GLU A 281 8.98 1.26 -11.25
N MET A 282 8.13 2.13 -11.81
CA MET A 282 6.67 2.06 -11.62
C MET A 282 6.10 0.73 -12.12
N LEU A 283 6.49 0.31 -13.33
CA LEU A 283 6.03 -0.94 -13.93
C LEU A 283 6.60 -2.19 -13.24
N LYS A 284 7.80 -2.11 -12.65
CA LYS A 284 8.41 -3.25 -11.93
C LYS A 284 7.85 -3.44 -10.52
N THR A 285 7.52 -2.34 -9.83
CA THR A 285 7.28 -2.34 -8.37
C THR A 285 5.90 -1.85 -7.95
N GLY A 286 5.18 -1.19 -8.85
CA GLY A 286 3.90 -0.52 -8.59
C GLY A 286 4.03 0.86 -7.93
N ARG A 287 5.25 1.37 -7.76
CA ARG A 287 5.55 2.68 -7.19
C ARG A 287 6.80 3.30 -7.80
N ASN A 288 6.92 4.63 -7.70
CA ASN A 288 8.16 5.36 -7.91
C ASN A 288 8.16 6.63 -7.05
N ARG A 289 9.17 7.49 -7.18
CA ARG A 289 9.28 8.76 -6.44
C ARG A 289 8.12 9.77 -6.64
N TYR A 290 7.21 9.55 -7.59
CA TYR A 290 6.07 10.42 -7.88
C TYR A 290 4.70 9.88 -7.42
N GLY A 291 4.62 8.60 -7.03
CA GLY A 291 3.36 7.98 -6.62
C GLY A 291 3.37 6.45 -6.63
N ALA A 292 2.17 5.87 -6.58
CA ALA A 292 1.93 4.44 -6.72
C ALA A 292 0.73 4.20 -7.65
N VAL A 293 0.65 3.00 -8.24
CA VAL A 293 -0.49 2.59 -9.06
C VAL A 293 -1.78 2.45 -8.24
N SER A 294 -2.92 2.68 -8.88
CA SER A 294 -4.26 2.60 -8.28
C SER A 294 -5.28 2.08 -9.29
N GLY A 295 -6.37 1.45 -8.83
CA GLY A 295 -7.35 0.81 -9.70
C GLY A 295 -6.71 -0.32 -10.49
N ASN A 296 -7.20 -0.59 -11.70
CA ASN A 296 -6.83 -1.75 -12.52
C ASN A 296 -5.33 -1.82 -12.86
N MET A 297 -4.58 -0.71 -12.76
CA MET A 297 -3.13 -0.71 -12.92
C MET A 297 -2.40 -1.45 -11.77
N VAL A 298 -3.06 -1.62 -10.62
CA VAL A 298 -2.60 -2.50 -9.53
C VAL A 298 -2.51 -3.94 -10.06
N ASP A 299 -3.57 -4.44 -10.69
CA ASP A 299 -3.62 -5.77 -11.28
C ASP A 299 -2.59 -5.94 -12.40
N VAL A 300 -2.48 -4.97 -13.32
CA VAL A 300 -1.47 -5.00 -14.41
C VAL A 300 -0.04 -5.14 -13.86
N VAL A 301 0.30 -4.45 -12.76
CA VAL A 301 1.62 -4.62 -12.13
C VAL A 301 1.73 -5.98 -11.44
N GLN A 302 0.70 -6.41 -10.71
CA GLN A 302 0.71 -7.69 -9.99
C GLN A 302 0.82 -8.90 -10.92
N HIS A 303 0.19 -8.84 -12.09
CA HIS A 303 -0.08 -9.97 -12.97
C HIS A 303 0.66 -9.91 -14.32
N SER A 304 1.24 -8.77 -14.68
CA SER A 304 2.02 -8.60 -15.91
C SER A 304 3.38 -7.96 -15.67
N THR A 305 3.42 -6.64 -15.43
CA THR A 305 4.61 -5.84 -15.74
C THR A 305 5.77 -6.10 -14.78
N GLN A 306 5.52 -6.54 -13.55
CA GLN A 306 6.59 -6.93 -12.62
C GLN A 306 7.44 -8.09 -13.11
N TYR A 307 6.91 -8.93 -14.02
CA TYR A 307 7.61 -10.10 -14.56
C TYR A 307 8.37 -9.81 -15.86
N MET A 308 8.22 -8.60 -16.42
CA MET A 308 8.98 -8.16 -17.59
C MET A 308 10.49 -8.05 -17.28
N THR A 309 11.30 -8.26 -18.30
CA THR A 309 12.74 -8.03 -18.23
C THR A 309 13.03 -6.54 -18.06
N ASN A 310 14.13 -6.20 -17.39
CA ASN A 310 14.53 -4.79 -17.21
C ASN A 310 14.79 -4.08 -18.56
N GLY A 311 15.22 -4.82 -19.58
CA GLY A 311 15.38 -4.30 -20.95
C GLY A 311 14.05 -3.88 -21.58
N ASP A 312 13.02 -4.73 -21.50
CA ASP A 312 11.68 -4.40 -22.00
C ASP A 312 11.05 -3.23 -21.24
N LEU A 313 11.23 -3.16 -19.92
CA LEU A 313 10.74 -2.06 -19.09
C LEU A 313 11.39 -0.71 -19.42
N LEU A 314 12.70 -0.71 -19.67
CA LEU A 314 13.42 0.49 -20.12
C LEU A 314 13.05 0.86 -21.56
N ALA A 315 12.84 -0.13 -22.45
CA ALA A 315 12.37 0.09 -23.82
C ALA A 315 10.98 0.74 -23.86
N ILE A 316 10.04 0.27 -23.04
CA ILE A 316 8.73 0.93 -22.82
C ILE A 316 8.94 2.37 -22.35
N GLY A 317 9.81 2.58 -21.35
CA GLY A 317 10.14 3.91 -20.84
C GLY A 317 10.70 4.86 -21.90
N GLU A 318 11.60 4.40 -22.76
CA GLU A 318 12.21 5.17 -23.85
C GLU A 318 11.17 5.55 -24.91
N TYR A 319 10.36 4.58 -25.35
CA TYR A 319 9.27 4.83 -26.29
C TYR A 319 8.27 5.85 -25.74
N LEU A 320 7.78 5.66 -24.51
CA LEU A 320 6.86 6.60 -23.86
C LEU A 320 7.47 7.99 -23.67
N LYS A 321 8.78 8.07 -23.39
CA LYS A 321 9.48 9.34 -23.24
C LYS A 321 9.55 10.12 -24.56
N SER A 322 9.70 9.42 -25.68
CA SER A 322 9.77 10.01 -27.03
C SER A 322 8.45 10.63 -27.50
N LEU A 323 7.29 10.20 -26.97
CA LEU A 323 5.99 10.67 -27.43
C LEU A 323 5.76 12.14 -27.05
N PRO A 324 5.57 13.07 -28.01
CA PRO A 324 5.45 14.49 -27.69
C PRO A 324 4.14 14.79 -26.96
N ALA A 325 4.21 15.56 -25.87
CA ALA A 325 3.03 16.02 -25.13
C ALA A 325 2.09 16.84 -26.03
N SER A 326 0.77 16.74 -25.80
CA SER A 326 -0.25 17.41 -26.61
C SER A 326 -1.24 18.22 -25.77
N LYS A 327 -1.91 19.21 -26.41
CA LYS A 327 -3.00 20.00 -25.78
C LYS A 327 -4.26 19.18 -25.48
N VAL A 328 -4.33 17.94 -25.96
CA VAL A 328 -5.44 17.00 -25.71
C VAL A 328 -5.15 16.02 -24.57
N ASP A 329 -3.96 16.10 -23.98
CA ASP A 329 -3.51 15.23 -22.91
C ASP A 329 -4.28 15.49 -21.60
N LYS A 330 -4.37 14.45 -20.78
CA LYS A 330 -5.49 14.26 -19.87
C LYS A 330 -5.04 13.37 -18.69
N PRO A 331 -4.70 13.90 -17.50
CA PRO A 331 -4.34 15.29 -17.23
C PRO A 331 -2.95 15.63 -17.75
N MET A 332 -2.77 16.89 -18.13
CA MET A 332 -1.47 17.50 -18.40
C MET A 332 -0.84 17.98 -17.09
N GLN A 333 0.43 17.64 -16.86
CA GLN A 333 1.29 18.48 -16.01
C GLN A 333 1.74 19.76 -16.74
N VAL A 334 1.57 19.84 -18.06
CA VAL A 334 1.98 20.99 -18.89
C VAL A 334 0.97 22.13 -18.85
N ALA A 335 1.05 22.96 -17.80
CA ALA A 335 0.71 24.37 -17.95
C ALA A 335 1.68 24.99 -18.97
N GLN A 336 1.16 25.84 -19.87
CA GLN A 336 1.82 26.34 -21.08
C GLN A 336 3.31 26.71 -20.90
N GLY A 337 4.19 25.97 -21.57
CA GLY A 337 5.65 26.17 -21.57
C GLY A 337 6.37 25.01 -22.29
N PRO A 338 7.71 25.04 -22.42
CA PRO A 338 8.48 23.82 -22.67
C PRO A 338 8.12 22.75 -21.62
N ALA A 339 8.30 21.47 -21.95
CA ALA A 339 7.91 20.36 -21.09
C ALA A 339 8.29 20.64 -19.63
N PRO A 340 7.33 20.59 -18.68
CA PRO A 340 7.64 20.87 -17.30
C PRO A 340 8.74 19.91 -16.91
N VAL A 341 9.83 20.46 -16.37
CA VAL A 341 10.62 19.67 -15.45
C VAL A 341 9.60 19.23 -14.40
N ILE A 342 9.28 17.94 -14.37
CA ILE A 342 8.63 17.37 -13.20
C ILE A 342 9.69 17.47 -12.15
N VAL A 343 9.71 18.62 -11.47
CA VAL A 343 10.62 18.91 -10.38
C VAL A 343 10.37 17.75 -9.43
N PRO A 344 11.34 16.84 -9.25
CA PRO A 344 11.23 15.84 -8.19
C PRO A 344 10.93 16.66 -6.93
N PRO A 345 9.98 16.25 -6.07
CA PRO A 345 9.73 16.98 -4.84
C PRO A 345 11.09 17.27 -4.22
N GLN A 346 11.44 18.56 -4.06
CA GLN A 346 12.75 18.92 -3.55
C GLN A 346 12.92 18.12 -2.26
N SER A 347 14.00 17.35 -2.16
CA SER A 347 14.25 16.47 -1.02
C SER A 347 14.58 17.32 0.20
N GLY A 348 13.53 17.89 0.77
CA GLY A 348 13.52 19.03 1.68
C GLY A 348 12.07 19.39 1.94
N ALA A 349 11.66 19.27 3.21
CA ALA A 349 10.27 19.24 3.62
C ALA A 349 9.43 20.34 2.97
N SER A 350 8.29 19.94 2.39
CA SER A 350 7.23 20.90 2.17
C SER A 350 6.80 21.47 3.52
N ALA A 351 6.64 22.79 3.61
CA ALA A 351 6.19 23.43 4.85
C ALA A 351 4.75 22.98 5.14
N GLN A 352 4.41 22.72 6.42
CA GLN A 352 3.02 22.41 6.77
C GLN A 352 2.10 23.54 6.30
N PRO A 353 1.01 23.23 5.56
CA PRO A 353 0.09 24.24 5.07
C PRO A 353 -0.46 25.08 6.24
N ALA A 354 -0.41 26.41 6.13
CA ALA A 354 -0.90 27.29 7.19
C ALA A 354 -2.40 27.08 7.52
N SER A 355 -3.16 26.59 6.54
CA SER A 355 -4.58 26.22 6.64
C SER A 355 -4.84 24.89 7.35
N LEU A 356 -3.82 24.07 7.66
CA LEU A 356 -3.96 22.75 8.30
C LEU A 356 -4.71 22.81 9.64
N TYR A 357 -4.47 23.86 10.43
CA TYR A 357 -5.06 24.03 11.76
C TYR A 357 -6.21 25.06 11.81
N THR A 358 -6.48 25.76 10.70
CA THR A 358 -7.44 26.89 10.65
C THR A 358 -8.59 26.68 9.67
N SER A 359 -8.53 25.66 8.82
CA SER A 359 -9.59 25.30 7.88
C SER A 359 -10.27 23.98 8.24
N ARG A 360 -11.54 23.83 7.83
CA ARG A 360 -12.30 22.59 8.01
C ARG A 360 -11.63 21.40 7.30
N GLY A 361 -11.18 21.61 6.07
CA GLY A 361 -10.47 20.60 5.28
C GLY A 361 -9.12 20.21 5.90
N GLY A 362 -8.38 21.18 6.43
CA GLY A 362 -7.13 20.96 7.16
C GLY A 362 -7.33 20.10 8.41
N LEU A 363 -8.31 20.43 9.26
CA LEU A 363 -8.58 19.64 10.46
C LEU A 363 -9.18 18.26 10.13
N GLY A 364 -9.93 18.12 9.03
CA GLY A 364 -10.37 16.83 8.52
C GLY A 364 -9.21 15.97 8.00
N TYR A 365 -8.25 16.56 7.30
CA TYR A 365 -7.01 15.90 6.86
C TYR A 365 -6.13 15.50 8.05
N LEU A 366 -6.00 16.40 9.04
CA LEU A 366 -5.25 16.17 10.28
C LEU A 366 -5.82 14.97 11.05
N GLN A 367 -7.14 14.80 11.04
CA GLN A 367 -7.81 13.63 11.58
C GLN A 367 -7.54 12.40 10.69
N PHE A 368 -8.01 12.38 9.45
CA PHE A 368 -8.15 11.13 8.69
C PHE A 368 -6.97 10.73 7.82
N CYS A 369 -6.00 11.62 7.57
CA CYS A 369 -4.95 11.41 6.57
C CYS A 369 -3.53 11.55 7.14
N ALA A 370 -3.32 12.39 8.14
CA ALA A 370 -1.98 12.77 8.61
C ALA A 370 -1.17 11.64 9.26
N ASP A 371 -1.80 10.60 9.81
CA ASP A 371 -1.11 9.45 10.41
C ASP A 371 -0.26 8.67 9.37
N CYS A 372 -0.69 8.66 8.09
CA CYS A 372 0.03 8.03 6.97
C CYS A 372 0.70 9.05 6.04
N HIS A 373 -0.01 10.12 5.65
CA HIS A 373 0.49 11.11 4.68
C HIS A 373 1.27 12.28 5.30
N ARG A 374 1.29 12.39 6.64
CA ARG A 374 1.94 13.44 7.45
C ARG A 374 1.29 14.81 7.33
N GLY A 375 1.39 15.62 8.38
CA GLY A 375 0.84 16.99 8.38
C GLY A 375 1.40 17.90 7.28
N ASN A 376 2.55 17.56 6.70
CA ASN A 376 3.10 18.25 5.54
C ASN A 376 2.91 17.52 4.21
N GLY A 377 2.29 16.34 4.15
CA GLY A 377 2.06 15.63 2.89
C GLY A 377 3.29 14.97 2.26
N ASP A 378 4.45 14.95 2.92
CA ASP A 378 5.65 14.26 2.42
C ASP A 378 5.51 12.72 2.43
N GLY A 379 4.51 12.17 3.14
CA GLY A 379 4.34 10.73 3.31
C GLY A 379 5.46 10.11 4.16
N VAL A 380 5.80 8.86 3.86
CA VAL A 380 6.86 8.09 4.53
C VAL A 380 7.69 7.36 3.47
N PRO A 381 8.99 7.64 3.34
CA PRO A 381 9.84 7.03 2.31
C PRO A 381 9.68 5.51 2.22
N ASN A 382 9.54 5.00 1.00
CA ASN A 382 9.31 3.59 0.66
C ASN A 382 8.00 2.94 1.18
N VAL A 383 7.21 3.62 2.02
CA VAL A 383 5.96 3.10 2.60
C VAL A 383 4.74 3.83 2.03
N PHE A 384 4.66 5.16 2.20
CA PHE A 384 3.57 6.00 1.73
C PHE A 384 4.13 7.12 0.84
N PRO A 385 3.78 7.20 -0.46
CA PRO A 385 4.36 8.19 -1.36
C PRO A 385 3.94 9.62 -0.97
N PRO A 386 4.75 10.64 -1.35
CA PRO A 386 4.40 12.04 -1.13
C PRO A 386 3.13 12.42 -1.89
N LEU A 387 2.38 13.35 -1.30
CA LEU A 387 1.25 14.02 -1.93
C LEU A 387 1.73 15.15 -2.87
N ALA A 388 2.80 15.85 -2.50
CA ALA A 388 3.39 16.91 -3.32
C ALA A 388 3.84 16.37 -4.68
N GLY A 389 3.35 17.00 -5.76
CA GLY A 389 3.68 16.61 -7.15
C GLY A 389 2.91 15.40 -7.68
N ASN A 390 2.06 14.76 -6.87
CA ASN A 390 1.28 13.58 -7.27
C ASN A 390 0.30 13.93 -8.42
N PRO A 391 0.34 13.21 -9.56
CA PRO A 391 -0.56 13.45 -10.71
C PRO A 391 -2.06 13.36 -10.38
N VAL A 392 -2.48 12.55 -9.41
CA VAL A 392 -3.88 12.36 -9.01
C VAL A 392 -4.43 13.60 -8.30
N LEU A 393 -3.68 14.16 -7.35
CA LEU A 393 -3.98 15.48 -6.78
C LEU A 393 -3.86 16.59 -7.83
N SER A 394 -3.20 16.28 -8.96
CA SER A 394 -2.96 17.20 -10.05
C SER A 394 -3.93 17.16 -11.25
N ASP A 395 -4.99 16.35 -11.21
CA ASP A 395 -6.05 16.42 -12.24
C ASP A 395 -7.08 17.53 -11.93
N GLY A 396 -7.64 18.12 -12.99
CA GLY A 396 -8.84 18.96 -12.95
C GLY A 396 -10.08 18.16 -12.59
N ASN A 397 -10.18 16.91 -13.05
CA ASN A 397 -11.25 15.97 -12.71
C ASN A 397 -10.85 15.17 -11.44
N PRO A 398 -11.59 15.29 -10.32
CA PRO A 398 -11.25 14.62 -9.07
C PRO A 398 -11.62 13.12 -9.02
N ALA A 399 -12.09 12.51 -10.11
CA ALA A 399 -12.61 11.13 -10.15
C ALA A 399 -11.74 10.10 -9.41
N THR A 400 -10.46 9.93 -9.75
CA THR A 400 -9.56 8.97 -9.05
C THR A 400 -9.46 9.26 -7.55
N LEU A 401 -9.36 10.53 -7.16
CA LEU A 401 -9.21 10.92 -5.76
C LEU A 401 -10.49 10.62 -4.96
N LEU A 402 -11.66 10.90 -5.54
CA LEU A 402 -12.95 10.53 -4.96
C LEU A 402 -13.14 9.01 -4.93
N HIS A 403 -12.73 8.29 -5.96
CA HIS A 403 -12.77 6.83 -6.01
C HIS A 403 -11.98 6.24 -4.83
N ILE A 404 -10.68 6.59 -4.71
CA ILE A 404 -9.81 6.13 -3.62
C ILE A 404 -10.39 6.48 -2.24
N LEU A 405 -10.89 7.70 -2.05
CA LEU A 405 -11.48 8.10 -0.75
C LEU A 405 -12.79 7.37 -0.43
N LEU A 406 -13.57 6.97 -1.44
CA LEU A 406 -14.87 6.31 -1.23
C LEU A 406 -14.76 4.78 -1.13
N THR A 407 -13.86 4.13 -1.87
CA THR A 407 -13.72 2.65 -1.86
C THR A 407 -12.52 2.16 -1.06
N GLY A 408 -11.57 3.04 -0.73
CA GLY A 408 -10.23 2.67 -0.30
C GLY A 408 -9.35 2.27 -1.49
N SER A 409 -8.10 1.86 -1.21
CA SER A 409 -7.18 1.32 -2.21
C SER A 409 -6.20 0.32 -1.61
N ALA A 410 -5.48 -0.41 -2.46
CA ALA A 410 -4.39 -1.31 -2.08
C ALA A 410 -3.22 -1.15 -3.06
N THR A 411 -1.98 -1.25 -2.56
CA THR A 411 -0.78 -1.25 -3.41
C THR A 411 -0.59 -2.60 -4.11
N ALA A 412 -0.01 -2.59 -5.32
CA ALA A 412 0.41 -3.82 -5.99
C ALA A 412 1.36 -4.66 -5.12
N GLN A 413 1.03 -5.95 -4.96
CA GLN A 413 1.91 -6.94 -4.37
C GLN A 413 2.96 -7.37 -5.41
N THR A 414 4.22 -7.00 -5.18
CA THR A 414 5.31 -7.35 -6.12
C THR A 414 6.46 -8.07 -5.43
N VAL A 415 7.32 -8.76 -6.18
CA VAL A 415 8.51 -9.43 -5.63
C VAL A 415 9.39 -8.45 -4.84
N SER A 416 9.47 -7.19 -5.29
CA SER A 416 10.16 -6.10 -4.58
C SER A 416 9.42 -5.58 -3.34
N HIS A 417 8.10 -5.73 -3.28
CA HIS A 417 7.22 -5.18 -2.25
C HIS A 417 6.08 -6.16 -1.96
N ALA A 418 6.42 -7.30 -1.35
CA ALA A 418 5.44 -8.38 -1.14
C ALA A 418 4.40 -8.04 -0.06
N ARG A 419 4.64 -7.00 0.74
CA ARG A 419 3.67 -6.43 1.68
C ARG A 419 2.73 -5.46 0.97
N VAL A 420 1.46 -5.82 0.89
CA VAL A 420 0.38 -4.91 0.49
C VAL A 420 0.13 -3.90 1.61
N LEU A 421 -0.02 -2.63 1.22
CA LEU A 421 -0.48 -1.54 2.08
C LEU A 421 -1.83 -1.04 1.55
N THR A 422 -2.76 -0.74 2.44
CA THR A 422 -4.11 -0.31 2.06
C THR A 422 -4.47 1.08 2.56
N MET A 423 -5.08 1.90 1.71
CA MET A 423 -5.77 3.12 2.16
C MET A 423 -7.22 2.77 2.55
N PRO A 424 -7.71 3.20 3.71
CA PRO A 424 -9.07 2.90 4.14
C PRO A 424 -10.13 3.67 3.34
N SER A 425 -11.34 3.11 3.26
CA SER A 425 -12.51 3.83 2.77
C SER A 425 -12.98 4.86 3.78
N PHE A 426 -13.23 6.07 3.30
CA PHE A 426 -13.83 7.18 4.04
C PHE A 426 -15.31 7.37 3.68
N ALA A 427 -15.98 6.35 3.13
CA ALA A 427 -17.39 6.40 2.77
C ALA A 427 -18.33 6.80 3.92
N ARG A 428 -17.91 6.64 5.19
CA ARG A 428 -18.65 7.08 6.38
C ARG A 428 -18.74 8.61 6.50
N LEU A 429 -17.77 9.37 5.99
CA LEU A 429 -17.78 10.84 6.06
C LEU A 429 -18.94 11.42 5.23
N GLY A 430 -19.38 12.63 5.56
CA GLY A 430 -20.35 13.39 4.76
C GLY A 430 -19.76 13.90 3.44
N ASP A 431 -20.61 14.17 2.46
CA ASP A 431 -20.18 14.65 1.13
C ASP A 431 -19.42 15.98 1.21
N GLN A 432 -19.86 16.90 2.09
CA GLN A 432 -19.16 18.15 2.36
C GLN A 432 -17.84 17.93 3.11
N GLU A 433 -17.74 16.94 4.01
CA GLU A 433 -16.48 16.65 4.72
C GLU A 433 -15.40 16.16 3.75
N ILE A 434 -15.77 15.29 2.81
CA ILE A 434 -14.86 14.82 1.76
C ILE A 434 -14.48 15.98 0.83
N ALA A 435 -15.43 16.82 0.42
CA ALA A 435 -15.15 18.00 -0.40
C ALA A 435 -14.16 18.97 0.30
N ASP A 436 -14.39 19.28 1.58
CA ASP A 436 -13.51 20.12 2.41
C ASP A 436 -12.07 19.56 2.43
N ILE A 437 -11.91 18.26 2.73
CA ILE A 437 -10.60 17.58 2.81
C ILE A 437 -9.91 17.52 1.43
N VAL A 438 -10.66 17.19 0.37
CA VAL A 438 -10.14 17.11 -0.99
C VAL A 438 -9.65 18.46 -1.49
N ASN A 439 -10.39 19.54 -1.24
CA ASN A 439 -9.99 20.88 -1.63
C ASN A 439 -8.73 21.32 -0.88
N PHE A 440 -8.69 21.18 0.44
CA PHE A 440 -7.47 21.43 1.23
C PHE A 440 -6.26 20.65 0.69
N THR A 441 -6.43 19.38 0.34
CA THR A 441 -5.35 18.51 -0.17
C THR A 441 -4.87 18.96 -1.56
N ARG A 442 -5.78 19.33 -2.46
CA ARG A 442 -5.47 19.82 -3.82
C ARG A 442 -4.88 21.23 -3.82
N GLU A 443 -5.27 22.08 -2.89
CA GLU A 443 -4.71 23.43 -2.68
C GLU A 443 -3.31 23.36 -2.09
N SER A 444 -3.08 22.46 -1.13
CA SER A 444 -1.80 22.31 -0.42
C SER A 444 -0.70 21.64 -1.26
N TRP A 445 -1.06 20.62 -2.05
CA TRP A 445 -0.08 19.75 -2.72
C TRP A 445 -0.32 19.50 -4.22
N GLY A 446 -1.44 20.01 -4.76
CA GLY A 446 -1.80 19.93 -6.17
C GLY A 446 -1.36 21.17 -6.96
N SER A 447 -2.31 21.87 -7.60
CA SER A 447 -2.06 23.13 -8.29
C SER A 447 -3.16 24.15 -7.97
N ALA A 448 -2.75 25.39 -7.73
CA ALA A 448 -3.60 26.49 -7.29
C ALA A 448 -4.64 26.99 -8.31
N LYS A 449 -4.76 26.41 -9.52
CA LYS A 449 -5.64 26.89 -10.60
C LYS A 449 -6.81 25.95 -10.93
N ARG A 450 -7.31 25.16 -9.98
CA ARG A 450 -8.36 24.15 -10.25
C ARG A 450 -9.72 24.52 -9.69
N GLN A 451 -10.76 24.02 -10.35
CA GLN A 451 -12.12 24.10 -9.83
C GLN A 451 -12.21 23.33 -8.51
N PRO A 452 -12.77 23.93 -7.44
CA PRO A 452 -13.07 23.22 -6.20
C PRO A 452 -14.01 22.04 -6.46
N VAL A 453 -13.83 20.97 -5.70
CA VAL A 453 -14.78 19.85 -5.65
C VAL A 453 -15.95 20.25 -4.77
N ALA A 454 -17.16 20.13 -5.28
CA ALA A 454 -18.39 20.37 -4.53
C ALA A 454 -18.89 19.08 -3.85
N ALA A 455 -19.69 19.21 -2.79
CA ALA A 455 -20.35 18.06 -2.18
C ALA A 455 -21.23 17.28 -3.18
N SER A 456 -21.80 17.95 -4.19
CA SER A 456 -22.53 17.31 -5.29
C SER A 456 -21.67 16.35 -6.12
N ASP A 457 -20.38 16.64 -6.30
CA ASP A 457 -19.45 15.78 -7.04
C ASP A 457 -19.14 14.50 -6.25
N VAL A 458 -18.98 14.62 -4.93
CA VAL A 458 -18.84 13.48 -4.03
C VAL A 458 -20.11 12.63 -4.04
N SER A 459 -21.28 13.27 -3.95
CA SER A 459 -22.58 12.59 -3.98
C SER A 459 -22.83 11.86 -5.29
N LYS A 460 -22.39 12.44 -6.41
CA LYS A 460 -22.39 11.82 -7.73
C LYS A 460 -21.46 10.60 -7.78
N ALA A 461 -20.19 10.77 -7.38
CA ALA A 461 -19.22 9.68 -7.36
C ALA A 461 -19.68 8.49 -6.51
N ARG A 462 -20.32 8.73 -5.35
CA ARG A 462 -20.91 7.65 -4.53
C ARG A 462 -21.98 6.84 -5.26
N LYS A 463 -22.83 7.50 -6.05
CA LYS A 463 -23.88 6.84 -6.83
C LYS A 463 -23.29 6.04 -7.99
N GLU A 464 -22.34 6.63 -8.71
CA GLU A 464 -21.66 6.00 -9.85
C GLU A 464 -20.81 4.78 -9.43
N LEU A 465 -20.25 4.81 -8.21
CA LEU A 465 -19.46 3.71 -7.65
C LEU A 465 -20.29 2.73 -6.78
N GLU A 466 -21.62 2.89 -6.74
CA GLU A 466 -22.56 2.10 -5.91
C GLU A 466 -22.16 1.99 -4.42
N VAL A 467 -21.47 3.01 -3.89
CA VAL A 467 -20.86 2.97 -2.55
C VAL A 467 -21.92 3.03 -1.47
N ARG A 468 -22.24 1.86 -0.93
CA ARG A 468 -23.09 1.72 0.26
C ARG A 468 -22.38 2.31 1.47
N LYS A 469 -23.10 3.06 2.31
CA LYS A 469 -22.63 3.44 3.64
C LYS A 469 -22.58 2.19 4.53
N LEU A 470 -21.47 1.48 4.47
CA LEU A 470 -21.16 0.38 5.37
C LEU A 470 -20.68 0.96 6.70
N ASP A 471 -21.56 1.03 7.70
CA ASP A 471 -21.10 0.95 9.09
C ASP A 471 -22.17 0.33 10.00
N ALA A 472 -21.70 -0.52 10.91
CA ALA A 472 -22.49 -1.11 12.00
C ALA A 472 -21.89 -0.77 13.38
N THR A 473 -20.80 0.02 13.43
CA THR A 473 -20.19 0.42 14.70
C THR A 473 -21.03 1.48 15.41
N GLN A 474 -21.19 1.29 16.71
CA GLN A 474 -21.86 2.24 17.60
C GLN A 474 -20.91 3.34 18.09
N PHE A 475 -19.62 3.29 17.73
CA PHE A 475 -18.67 4.34 18.13
C PHE A 475 -18.73 5.54 17.19
N GLU A 476 -19.14 6.68 17.73
CA GLU A 476 -19.07 7.98 17.06
C GLU A 476 -17.99 8.87 17.68
N THR A 477 -17.00 9.25 16.86
CA THR A 477 -16.04 10.31 17.23
C THR A 477 -16.52 11.69 16.77
N PRO A 478 -16.28 12.75 17.57
CA PRO A 478 -16.27 14.13 17.08
C PRO A 478 -15.41 14.31 15.82
N ARG A 479 -15.77 15.33 15.03
CA ARG A 479 -15.00 15.80 13.88
C ARG A 479 -14.16 16.98 14.29
N LEU A 480 -12.83 16.92 14.12
CA LEU A 480 -11.94 18.01 14.54
C LEU A 480 -12.32 19.36 13.89
N ALA A 481 -12.83 19.32 12.64
CA ALA A 481 -13.34 20.49 11.94
C ALA A 481 -14.49 21.23 12.66
N ALA A 482 -15.22 20.58 13.58
CA ALA A 482 -16.28 21.22 14.36
C ALA A 482 -15.74 22.12 15.49
N MET A 483 -14.48 21.93 15.94
CA MET A 483 -13.84 22.82 16.92
C MET A 483 -13.77 24.28 16.44
N LEU A 484 -13.80 24.52 15.11
CA LEU A 484 -13.79 25.86 14.53
C LEU A 484 -15.10 26.64 14.76
N ASN A 485 -16.18 25.97 15.15
CA ASN A 485 -17.46 26.60 15.47
C ASN A 485 -17.53 27.06 16.93
N GLU A 486 -16.58 26.64 17.78
CA GLU A 486 -16.59 26.90 19.22
C GLU A 486 -15.99 28.28 19.55
N PRO A 487 -16.48 29.00 20.57
CA PRO A 487 -15.95 30.32 20.94
C PRO A 487 -14.48 30.28 21.37
N ASN A 488 -13.99 29.14 21.86
CA ASN A 488 -12.59 28.90 22.22
C ASN A 488 -11.82 28.07 21.18
N ALA A 489 -12.24 28.06 19.90
CA ALA A 489 -11.63 27.28 18.82
C ALA A 489 -10.09 27.23 18.82
N LYS A 490 -9.42 28.38 19.02
CA LYS A 490 -7.94 28.46 19.07
C LYS A 490 -7.34 27.60 20.19
N GLN A 491 -7.98 27.56 21.36
CA GLN A 491 -7.56 26.75 22.51
C GLN A 491 -7.77 25.26 22.24
N LEU A 492 -8.89 24.88 21.63
CA LEU A 492 -9.19 23.49 21.27
C LEU A 492 -8.22 22.96 20.22
N VAL A 493 -7.97 23.76 19.17
CA VAL A 493 -6.97 23.45 18.12
C VAL A 493 -5.56 23.35 18.72
N LEU A 494 -5.17 24.23 19.64
CA LEU A 494 -3.91 24.12 20.37
C LEU A 494 -3.85 22.81 21.18
N GLY A 495 -4.92 22.47 21.90
CA GLY A 495 -5.02 21.23 22.69
C GLY A 495 -4.88 19.96 21.83
N ALA A 496 -5.56 19.93 20.68
CA ALA A 496 -5.41 18.84 19.70
C ALA A 496 -3.98 18.77 19.15
N ARG A 497 -3.40 19.91 18.74
CA ARG A 497 -2.04 19.99 18.20
C ARG A 497 -0.98 19.55 19.23
N LEU A 498 -1.12 19.94 20.49
CA LEU A 498 -0.26 19.50 21.60
C LEU A 498 -0.30 17.98 21.84
N ASN A 499 -1.39 17.30 21.50
CA ASN A 499 -1.47 15.84 21.55
C ASN A 499 -0.86 15.16 20.31
N ILE A 500 -0.93 15.79 19.14
CA ILE A 500 -0.40 15.25 17.87
C ILE A 500 1.12 15.45 17.77
N ASP A 501 1.62 16.60 18.21
CA ASP A 501 2.99 17.08 18.00
C ASP A 501 3.70 17.43 19.33
N THR A 502 3.41 16.64 20.38
CA THR A 502 3.86 16.87 21.76
C THR A 502 5.37 17.03 21.89
N HIS A 503 6.17 16.24 21.18
CA HIS A 503 7.63 16.28 21.23
C HIS A 503 8.18 17.66 20.81
N ASN A 504 7.70 18.17 19.68
CA ASN A 504 8.20 19.40 19.08
C ASN A 504 7.64 20.66 19.79
N LEU A 505 6.41 20.59 20.30
CA LEU A 505 5.77 21.70 21.00
C LEU A 505 6.16 21.81 22.48
N LEU A 506 6.51 20.69 23.14
CA LEU A 506 6.86 20.65 24.56
C LEU A 506 8.25 20.03 24.81
N PRO A 507 9.32 20.51 24.17
CA PRO A 507 10.66 19.91 24.26
C PRO A 507 11.31 20.00 25.65
N LYS A 508 10.77 20.83 26.55
CA LYS A 508 11.18 20.92 27.97
C LYS A 508 10.53 19.85 28.86
N ASN A 509 9.45 19.23 28.38
CA ASN A 509 8.60 18.31 29.13
C ASN A 509 8.59 16.89 28.56
N VAL A 510 8.97 16.71 27.29
CA VAL A 510 9.16 15.40 26.65
C VAL A 510 10.65 15.02 26.67
N GLY A 511 10.99 13.92 27.33
CA GLY A 511 12.36 13.41 27.43
C GLY A 511 12.71 12.30 26.42
N ASN A 512 11.80 11.99 25.51
CA ASN A 512 11.96 10.96 24.48
C ASN A 512 11.44 11.47 23.11
N LYS A 513 11.10 10.58 22.17
CA LYS A 513 10.68 10.93 20.79
C LYS A 513 9.23 10.58 20.46
N LEU A 514 8.39 10.49 21.49
CA LEU A 514 6.97 10.16 21.34
C LEU A 514 6.08 11.41 21.33
N ASN A 515 4.87 11.25 20.78
CA ASN A 515 3.75 12.18 20.90
C ASN A 515 2.61 11.47 21.64
N CYS A 516 1.61 12.19 22.18
CA CYS A 516 0.43 11.52 22.72
C CYS A 516 -0.26 10.67 21.63
N ALA A 517 -0.33 11.17 20.41
CA ALA A 517 -0.85 10.45 19.24
C ALA A 517 -0.09 9.16 18.88
N SER A 518 1.14 8.94 19.39
CA SER A 518 1.85 7.66 19.24
C SER A 518 1.17 6.48 19.95
N CYS A 519 0.23 6.75 20.86
CA CYS A 519 -0.58 5.73 21.55
C CYS A 519 -2.10 6.05 21.57
N HIS A 520 -2.46 7.31 21.31
CA HIS A 520 -3.83 7.81 21.22
C HIS A 520 -4.13 8.14 19.75
N LEU A 521 -4.32 7.10 18.94
CA LEU A 521 -4.33 7.21 17.47
C LEU A 521 -5.36 8.23 16.96
N ASN A 522 -5.07 8.84 15.81
CA ASN A 522 -5.91 9.84 15.16
C ASN A 522 -6.39 10.91 16.18
N ALA A 523 -5.45 11.56 16.87
CA ALA A 523 -5.73 12.54 17.93
C ALA A 523 -6.69 12.07 19.04
N GLY A 524 -6.71 10.75 19.34
CA GLY A 524 -7.61 10.11 20.28
C GLY A 524 -9.04 9.91 19.77
N THR A 525 -9.22 9.74 18.46
CA THR A 525 -10.54 9.52 17.81
C THR A 525 -10.79 8.07 17.37
N VAL A 526 -9.87 7.14 17.65
CA VAL A 526 -9.99 5.70 17.30
C VAL A 526 -10.58 4.89 18.45
N ALA A 527 -11.65 4.14 18.19
CA ALA A 527 -12.19 3.12 19.09
C ALA A 527 -11.13 2.05 19.41
N ASP A 528 -11.00 1.69 20.69
CA ASP A 528 -9.99 0.77 21.21
C ASP A 528 -8.53 1.19 20.94
N GLY A 529 -8.31 2.43 20.47
CA GLY A 529 -7.01 3.10 20.28
C GLY A 529 -6.71 4.12 21.37
N SER A 530 -7.17 3.88 22.60
CA SER A 530 -7.19 4.82 23.72
C SER A 530 -7.85 6.17 23.38
N PRO A 531 -9.13 6.20 22.95
CA PRO A 531 -9.77 7.44 22.57
C PRO A 531 -9.93 8.42 23.75
N TYR A 532 -9.95 9.71 23.43
CA TYR A 532 -10.31 10.78 24.38
C TYR A 532 -11.82 11.01 24.47
N VAL A 533 -12.60 10.38 23.58
CA VAL A 533 -14.07 10.47 23.56
C VAL A 533 -14.64 10.06 24.91
N GLY A 534 -15.39 10.97 25.55
CA GLY A 534 -15.96 10.78 26.89
C GLY A 534 -14.95 10.79 28.05
N LEU A 535 -13.65 10.97 27.81
CA LEU A 535 -12.61 10.71 28.82
C LEU A 535 -12.75 11.55 30.09
N SER A 536 -12.99 12.86 29.97
CA SER A 536 -13.02 13.77 31.13
C SER A 536 -14.24 13.58 32.02
N ALA A 537 -15.33 12.96 31.54
CA ALA A 537 -16.49 12.59 32.37
C ALA A 537 -16.12 11.63 33.51
N PHE A 538 -15.02 10.88 33.35
CA PHE A 538 -14.54 9.92 34.34
C PHE A 538 -13.44 10.48 35.26
N PHE A 539 -13.32 11.81 35.36
CA PHE A 539 -12.41 12.48 36.29
C PHE A 539 -13.17 13.53 37.13
N PRO A 540 -12.84 13.70 38.43
CA PRO A 540 -11.79 12.98 39.16
C PRO A 540 -12.16 11.51 39.45
N SER A 541 -11.16 10.62 39.52
CA SER A 541 -11.38 9.19 39.79
C SER A 541 -10.22 8.55 40.56
N TYR A 542 -10.49 7.42 41.22
CA TYR A 542 -9.48 6.65 41.94
C TYR A 542 -8.50 6.00 40.97
N ALA A 543 -7.20 6.25 41.15
CA ALA A 543 -6.13 5.62 40.38
C ALA A 543 -5.33 4.66 41.26
N PRO A 544 -5.49 3.32 41.11
CA PRO A 544 -4.81 2.32 41.93
C PRO A 544 -3.29 2.49 41.99
N ARG A 545 -2.67 2.87 40.88
CA ARG A 545 -1.22 3.12 40.81
C ARG A 545 -0.76 4.28 41.70
N ALA A 546 -1.62 5.26 41.97
CA ALA A 546 -1.32 6.40 42.84
C ALA A 546 -1.88 6.22 44.26
N GLY A 547 -2.73 5.22 44.51
CA GLY A 547 -3.39 5.00 45.81
C GLY A 547 -4.36 6.12 46.23
N ARG A 548 -4.75 7.01 45.31
CA ARG A 548 -5.59 8.19 45.59
C ARG A 548 -6.53 8.51 44.44
N VAL A 549 -7.51 9.38 44.71
CA VAL A 549 -8.26 10.09 43.68
C VAL A 549 -7.33 11.09 42.97
N ILE A 550 -7.43 11.15 41.65
CA ILE A 550 -6.63 12.02 40.77
C ILE A 550 -7.53 12.87 39.88
N THR A 551 -7.06 14.06 39.50
CA THR A 551 -7.71 14.90 38.48
C THR A 551 -7.31 14.48 37.06
N LEU A 552 -7.82 15.17 36.04
CA LEU A 552 -7.41 14.95 34.66
C LEU A 552 -5.98 15.46 34.41
N GLU A 553 -5.59 16.56 35.03
CA GLU A 553 -4.26 17.15 34.97
C GLU A 553 -3.22 16.25 35.66
N ASP A 554 -3.56 15.65 36.81
CA ASP A 554 -2.78 14.57 37.42
C ASP A 554 -2.58 13.41 36.42
N ARG A 555 -3.64 13.01 35.71
CA ARG A 555 -3.60 11.90 34.74
C ARG A 555 -2.69 12.23 33.55
N ILE A 556 -2.74 13.46 33.03
CA ILE A 556 -1.89 13.99 31.96
C ILE A 556 -0.43 14.03 32.42
N ASN A 557 -0.15 14.60 33.59
CA ASN A 557 1.20 14.65 34.15
C ASN A 557 1.77 13.26 34.44
N GLY A 558 0.92 12.30 34.82
CA GLY A 558 1.28 10.88 34.88
C GLY A 558 1.70 10.28 33.53
N CYS A 559 1.15 10.75 32.40
CA CYS A 559 1.63 10.37 31.06
C CYS A 559 2.98 11.03 30.72
N PHE A 560 3.18 12.31 31.05
CA PHE A 560 4.46 13.00 30.83
C PHE A 560 5.62 12.30 31.55
N LEU A 561 5.44 11.93 32.81
CA LEU A 561 6.44 11.23 33.61
C LEU A 561 6.80 9.82 33.09
N ARG A 562 5.94 9.20 32.27
CA ARG A 562 6.02 7.77 31.93
C ARG A 562 6.13 7.52 30.43
N SER A 563 5.04 7.79 29.71
CA SER A 563 5.00 7.64 28.25
C SER A 563 5.97 8.60 27.57
N MET A 564 6.06 9.84 28.04
CA MET A 564 6.94 10.87 27.43
C MET A 564 8.35 10.91 28.07
N ASN A 565 8.63 10.00 29.01
CA ASN A 565 9.88 9.92 29.79
C ASN A 565 10.41 11.28 30.29
N GLY A 566 9.52 12.17 30.73
CA GLY A 566 9.83 13.59 30.86
C GLY A 566 9.30 14.22 32.14
N LYS A 567 8.88 15.49 32.06
CA LYS A 567 8.56 16.35 33.21
C LYS A 567 7.11 16.83 33.17
N PRO A 568 6.41 16.92 34.31
CA PRO A 568 5.04 17.40 34.37
C PRO A 568 4.92 18.86 33.91
N LEU A 569 3.78 19.20 33.32
CA LEU A 569 3.37 20.58 33.03
C LEU A 569 2.80 21.24 34.30
N PRO A 570 3.01 22.55 34.51
CA PRO A 570 2.29 23.30 35.53
C PRO A 570 0.79 23.24 35.27
N VAL A 571 -0.01 22.89 36.29
CA VAL A 571 -1.48 22.72 36.16
C VAL A 571 -2.18 23.96 35.57
N ASN A 572 -1.67 25.15 35.90
CA ASN A 572 -2.23 26.43 35.45
C ASN A 572 -1.66 26.94 34.11
N SER A 573 -0.78 26.18 33.43
CA SER A 573 -0.18 26.60 32.16
C SER A 573 -1.21 26.67 31.02
N GLU A 574 -0.90 27.42 29.96
CA GLU A 574 -1.77 27.51 28.78
C GLU A 574 -1.93 26.14 28.12
N GLU A 575 -0.85 25.37 28.05
CA GLU A 575 -0.78 24.07 27.38
C GLU A 575 -1.57 22.99 28.14
N MET A 576 -1.50 22.96 29.48
CA MET A 576 -2.36 22.08 30.28
C MET A 576 -3.84 22.44 30.09
N LYS A 577 -4.18 23.74 30.18
CA LYS A 577 -5.57 24.22 29.98
C LYS A 577 -6.08 23.89 28.58
N ALA A 578 -5.24 23.99 27.54
CA ALA A 578 -5.59 23.64 26.18
C ALA A 578 -5.83 22.12 26.02
N MET A 579 -4.98 21.26 26.60
CA MET A 579 -5.19 19.81 26.63
C MET A 579 -6.50 19.43 27.34
N VAL A 580 -6.77 20.01 28.52
CA VAL A 580 -8.00 19.77 29.29
C VAL A 580 -9.23 20.23 28.49
N ALA A 581 -9.21 21.46 27.93
CA ALA A 581 -10.31 21.97 27.12
C ALA A 581 -10.62 21.08 25.90
N TYR A 582 -9.59 20.55 25.25
CA TYR A 582 -9.78 19.58 24.15
C TYR A 582 -10.40 18.26 24.62
N PHE A 583 -9.98 17.72 25.77
CA PHE A 583 -10.56 16.50 26.33
C PHE A 583 -11.99 16.71 26.85
N ASP A 584 -12.32 17.89 27.37
CA ASP A 584 -13.69 18.27 27.74
C ASP A 584 -14.59 18.49 26.53
N TRP A 585 -14.08 19.03 25.43
CA TRP A 585 -14.83 19.08 24.17
C TRP A 585 -15.09 17.66 23.62
N MET A 586 -14.09 16.76 23.70
CA MET A 586 -14.23 15.34 23.36
C MET A 586 -15.18 14.56 24.29
N LYS A 587 -15.58 15.11 25.43
CA LYS A 587 -16.57 14.49 26.34
C LYS A 587 -17.93 14.32 25.69
N ARG A 588 -18.34 15.25 24.81
CA ARG A 588 -19.73 15.37 24.32
C ARG A 588 -20.71 15.35 25.52
N GLU A 589 -21.79 14.59 25.41
CA GLU A 589 -22.84 14.41 26.42
C GLU A 589 -22.53 13.30 27.43
N THR A 590 -21.32 12.70 27.39
CA THR A 590 -20.95 11.56 28.26
C THR A 590 -20.99 11.94 29.74
N LYS A 591 -21.62 11.10 30.55
CA LYS A 591 -21.73 11.20 32.01
C LYS A 591 -20.81 10.21 32.73
N PRO A 592 -20.47 10.43 34.01
CA PRO A 592 -19.59 9.54 34.78
C PRO A 592 -20.05 8.07 34.85
N GLU A 593 -21.37 7.83 34.79
CA GLU A 593 -22.01 6.52 34.82
C GLU A 593 -22.04 5.79 33.46
N ASP A 594 -21.72 6.47 32.35
CA ASP A 594 -21.89 5.93 31.01
C ASP A 594 -20.85 4.89 30.61
N LYS A 595 -21.27 3.93 29.77
CA LYS A 595 -20.38 2.98 29.10
C LYS A 595 -20.06 3.45 27.69
N VAL A 596 -18.98 4.21 27.54
CA VAL A 596 -18.46 4.61 26.23
C VAL A 596 -17.91 3.37 25.50
N ALA A 597 -18.51 3.01 24.36
CA ALA A 597 -18.02 1.96 23.48
C ALA A 597 -16.59 2.26 23.00
N GLY A 598 -15.76 1.25 22.77
CA GLY A 598 -14.37 1.44 22.33
C GLY A 598 -13.46 2.21 23.29
N ARG A 599 -13.86 2.43 24.55
CA ARG A 599 -13.01 3.12 25.54
C ARG A 599 -11.84 2.23 25.99
N GLY A 600 -10.62 2.75 25.88
CA GLY A 600 -9.40 2.06 26.30
C GLY A 600 -8.67 1.41 25.11
N VAL A 601 -8.01 0.28 25.35
CA VAL A 601 -7.23 -0.46 24.33
C VAL A 601 -7.88 -1.78 23.90
N GLY A 602 -9.20 -1.91 24.08
CA GLY A 602 -9.91 -3.18 23.95
C GLY A 602 -9.51 -4.22 25.00
N LYS A 603 -9.70 -5.49 24.65
CA LYS A 603 -9.38 -6.66 25.50
C LYS A 603 -8.60 -7.72 24.71
N ILE A 604 -7.80 -8.48 25.44
CA ILE A 604 -7.10 -9.67 24.97
C ILE A 604 -7.29 -10.79 25.99
N ASP A 605 -7.31 -12.03 25.53
CA ASP A 605 -7.31 -13.19 26.40
C ASP A 605 -6.00 -13.26 27.21
N LYS A 606 -6.13 -13.50 28.53
CA LYS A 606 -5.03 -13.60 29.49
C LYS A 606 -4.71 -15.03 29.90
N SER A 607 -5.44 -16.01 29.37
CA SER A 607 -5.12 -17.43 29.50
C SER A 607 -4.06 -17.89 28.50
N LEU A 608 -3.89 -17.14 27.40
CA LEU A 608 -2.86 -17.37 26.38
C LEU A 608 -1.45 -17.18 26.94
N VAL A 609 -0.52 -18.01 26.50
CA VAL A 609 0.89 -17.99 26.92
C VAL A 609 1.71 -17.22 25.89
N PRO A 610 2.43 -16.14 26.27
CA PRO A 610 3.19 -15.33 25.32
C PRO A 610 4.49 -16.01 24.84
N ASN A 611 4.73 -16.01 23.53
CA ASN A 611 5.95 -16.51 22.89
C ASN A 611 6.73 -15.36 22.22
N ALA A 612 7.87 -14.98 22.82
CA ALA A 612 8.71 -13.88 22.32
C ALA A 612 9.47 -14.21 21.02
N GLU A 613 9.71 -15.49 20.72
CA GLU A 613 10.41 -15.92 19.49
C GLU A 613 9.48 -15.81 18.27
N ASN A 614 8.25 -16.34 18.38
CA ASN A 614 7.21 -16.11 17.38
C ASN A 614 6.92 -14.60 17.24
N GLY A 615 6.89 -13.87 18.36
CA GLY A 615 6.75 -12.43 18.41
C GLY A 615 7.82 -11.66 17.63
N ARG A 616 9.08 -12.12 17.65
CA ARG A 616 10.16 -11.56 16.82
C ARG A 616 9.92 -11.79 15.33
N GLY A 617 9.41 -12.96 14.94
CA GLY A 617 9.04 -13.26 13.54
C GLY A 617 7.93 -12.34 13.04
N ILE A 618 6.84 -12.23 13.82
CA ILE A 618 5.73 -11.31 13.54
C ILE A 618 6.23 -9.85 13.45
N TYR A 619 7.11 -9.43 14.36
CA TYR A 619 7.69 -8.09 14.32
C TYR A 619 8.41 -7.81 13.00
N ALA A 620 9.26 -8.72 12.55
CA ALA A 620 10.02 -8.58 11.31
C ALA A 620 9.10 -8.54 10.07
N ALA A 621 8.05 -9.36 10.03
CA ALA A 621 7.13 -9.45 8.90
C ALA A 621 6.08 -8.32 8.85
N GLN A 622 5.65 -7.79 10.00
CA GLN A 622 4.46 -6.93 10.11
C GLN A 622 4.72 -5.52 10.66
N CYS A 623 5.81 -5.31 11.42
CA CYS A 623 6.03 -4.07 12.18
C CYS A 623 7.29 -3.30 11.76
N ALA A 624 8.37 -4.01 11.39
CA ALA A 624 9.69 -3.42 11.11
C ALA A 624 9.67 -2.42 9.94
N LEU A 625 8.74 -2.55 8.98
CA LEU A 625 8.56 -1.62 7.85
C LEU A 625 8.27 -0.18 8.31
N CYS A 626 7.60 0.00 9.44
CA CYS A 626 7.27 1.32 9.99
C CYS A 626 8.08 1.67 11.25
N HIS A 627 8.46 0.68 12.06
CA HIS A 627 9.14 0.92 13.35
C HIS A 627 10.65 0.64 13.34
N GLY A 628 11.22 0.32 12.19
CA GLY A 628 12.64 -0.04 12.06
C GLY A 628 12.91 -1.48 12.51
N ALA A 629 14.01 -2.06 12.01
CA ALA A 629 14.37 -3.44 12.32
C ALA A 629 14.75 -3.66 13.80
N ASN A 630 15.19 -2.60 14.48
CA ASN A 630 15.61 -2.57 15.87
C ASN A 630 14.68 -1.70 16.74
N GLY A 631 13.43 -1.47 16.30
CA GLY A 631 12.43 -0.70 17.07
C GLY A 631 12.78 0.77 17.26
N GLU A 632 13.70 1.29 16.47
CA GLU A 632 14.25 2.64 16.52
C GLU A 632 13.30 3.71 15.94
N GLY A 633 12.19 3.29 15.31
CA GLY A 633 11.29 4.18 14.58
C GLY A 633 11.83 4.55 13.19
N ILE A 634 11.20 5.52 12.54
CA ILE A 634 11.65 6.07 11.25
C ILE A 634 11.63 7.58 11.33
N THR A 635 12.67 8.24 10.82
CA THR A 635 12.76 9.69 10.68
C THR A 635 12.58 10.16 9.25
N ASN A 636 12.05 11.37 9.04
CA ASN A 636 12.10 12.05 7.75
C ASN A 636 13.52 12.58 7.44
N ALA A 637 13.69 13.20 6.27
CA ALA A 637 14.97 13.79 5.85
C ALA A 637 15.48 14.94 6.76
N GLN A 638 14.64 15.45 7.67
CA GLN A 638 14.96 16.49 8.65
C GLN A 638 15.29 15.89 10.03
N GLY A 639 15.36 14.55 10.16
CA GLY A 639 15.62 13.86 11.43
C GLY A 639 14.43 13.88 12.40
N GLN A 640 13.25 14.31 11.97
CA GLN A 640 12.05 14.28 12.80
C GLN A 640 11.41 12.90 12.75
N TYR A 641 10.95 12.41 13.89
CA TYR A 641 10.32 11.09 13.99
C TYR A 641 8.95 11.08 13.30
N VAL A 642 8.84 10.18 12.33
CA VAL A 642 7.63 9.91 11.56
C VAL A 642 6.83 8.81 12.26
N TYR A 643 7.48 7.69 12.52
CA TYR A 643 6.96 6.59 13.33
C TYR A 643 7.76 6.42 14.62
N PRO A 644 7.08 6.12 15.75
CA PRO A 644 7.70 6.15 17.07
C PRO A 644 8.66 4.98 17.29
N PRO A 645 9.75 5.19 18.05
CA PRO A 645 10.55 4.10 18.59
C PRO A 645 9.74 3.29 19.60
N LEU A 646 9.75 1.97 19.45
CA LEU A 646 9.02 1.04 20.31
C LEU A 646 9.83 0.61 21.53
N TRP A 647 11.16 0.71 21.47
CA TRP A 647 12.08 0.49 22.58
C TRP A 647 13.36 1.33 22.39
N GLY A 648 14.37 1.11 23.23
CA GLY A 648 15.55 1.98 23.33
C GLY A 648 15.27 3.30 24.04
N ASP A 649 16.31 4.11 24.22
CA ASP A 649 16.29 5.30 25.08
C ASP A 649 15.32 6.38 24.62
N GLN A 650 14.95 6.38 23.33
CA GLN A 650 14.04 7.33 22.72
C GLN A 650 12.55 6.92 22.83
N SER A 651 12.25 5.77 23.44
CA SER A 651 10.88 5.26 23.64
C SER A 651 10.31 5.54 25.04
N PHE A 652 9.16 4.98 25.36
CA PHE A 652 8.52 5.08 26.67
C PHE A 652 9.27 4.26 27.73
N ASN A 653 9.29 4.76 28.97
CA ASN A 653 9.99 4.11 30.09
C ASN A 653 9.21 2.92 30.67
N ILE A 654 9.85 2.10 31.50
CA ILE A 654 9.22 0.90 32.11
C ILE A 654 8.00 1.24 32.98
N GLY A 655 7.85 2.49 33.41
CA GLY A 655 6.69 2.97 34.18
C GLY A 655 5.43 3.16 33.34
N ALA A 656 5.52 3.19 32.00
CA ALA A 656 4.39 3.40 31.11
C ALA A 656 3.40 2.22 31.08
N GLY A 657 2.13 2.50 30.75
CA GLY A 657 1.11 1.45 30.62
C GLY A 657 1.42 0.46 29.47
N MET A 658 2.04 0.97 28.40
CA MET A 658 2.45 0.22 27.21
C MET A 658 3.65 -0.71 27.43
N ALA A 659 4.35 -0.58 28.57
CA ALA A 659 5.44 -1.49 28.93
C ALA A 659 4.94 -2.85 29.46
N ARG A 660 3.63 -3.02 29.63
CA ARG A 660 3.00 -4.26 30.14
C ARG A 660 2.45 -5.11 29.00
N THR A 661 2.85 -6.38 28.95
CA THR A 661 2.53 -7.31 27.85
C THR A 661 1.06 -7.31 27.46
N TYR A 662 0.11 -7.54 28.37
CA TYR A 662 -1.31 -7.65 28.00
C TYR A 662 -1.95 -6.30 27.63
N THR A 663 -1.38 -5.17 28.10
CA THR A 663 -1.84 -3.83 27.67
C THR A 663 -1.35 -3.54 26.26
N ALA A 664 -0.08 -3.85 25.97
CA ALA A 664 0.51 -3.75 24.65
C ALA A 664 -0.18 -4.68 23.65
N ALA A 665 -0.46 -5.93 24.03
CA ALA A 665 -1.11 -6.92 23.19
C ALA A 665 -2.55 -6.50 22.81
N ALA A 666 -3.33 -6.01 23.77
CA ALA A 666 -4.66 -5.47 23.50
C ALA A 666 -4.60 -4.26 22.56
N PHE A 667 -3.65 -3.34 22.76
CA PHE A 667 -3.44 -2.23 21.83
C PHE A 667 -3.07 -2.74 20.42
N VAL A 668 -2.08 -3.63 20.30
CA VAL A 668 -1.64 -4.20 19.01
C VAL A 668 -2.79 -4.83 18.26
N LYS A 669 -3.53 -5.77 18.89
CA LYS A 669 -4.66 -6.48 18.27
C LYS A 669 -5.65 -5.55 17.56
N ASN A 670 -6.00 -4.44 18.22
CA ASN A 670 -7.03 -3.52 17.75
C ASN A 670 -6.48 -2.37 16.88
N ASN A 671 -5.16 -2.11 16.90
CA ASN A 671 -4.58 -0.88 16.33
C ASN A 671 -3.36 -1.10 15.42
N MET A 672 -2.82 -2.31 15.32
CA MET A 672 -1.60 -2.60 14.56
C MET A 672 -1.69 -3.94 13.80
N PRO A 673 -1.06 -4.04 12.63
CA PRO A 673 -0.49 -2.96 11.83
C PRO A 673 -1.56 -1.95 11.36
N ILE A 674 -1.17 -0.71 11.07
CA ILE A 674 -1.98 0.22 10.27
C ILE A 674 -1.90 -0.16 8.77
N ALA A 675 -2.84 0.33 7.94
CA ALA A 675 -2.87 0.04 6.51
C ALA A 675 -2.84 -1.47 6.15
N PHE A 676 -3.46 -2.30 7.00
CA PHE A 676 -3.61 -3.75 6.83
C PHE A 676 -4.82 -4.11 5.95
N HIS A 677 -5.91 -3.36 6.07
CA HIS A 677 -7.15 -3.55 5.30
C HIS A 677 -7.87 -2.22 5.05
N ASN A 678 -8.81 -2.16 4.11
CA ASN A 678 -9.52 -0.92 3.75
C ASN A 678 -10.58 -0.40 4.77
N ARG A 679 -10.64 -0.93 6.00
CA ARG A 679 -11.64 -0.51 7.02
C ARG A 679 -11.25 0.81 7.69
N PHE A 680 -12.21 1.72 7.85
CA PHE A 680 -12.08 3.00 8.56
C PHE A 680 -11.67 2.80 10.05
N PRO A 681 -10.90 3.71 10.68
CA PRO A 681 -10.32 4.94 10.14
C PRO A 681 -8.92 4.83 9.53
N LEU A 682 -8.08 3.88 9.96
CA LEU A 682 -6.65 3.80 9.58
C LEU A 682 -6.28 2.45 8.92
N GLY A 683 -7.27 1.62 8.62
CA GLY A 683 -7.04 0.28 8.10
C GLY A 683 -6.36 -0.65 9.09
N GLN A 684 -6.56 -0.43 10.38
CA GLN A 684 -5.70 -0.96 11.43
C GLN A 684 -6.19 -2.26 12.10
N GLY A 685 -5.23 -3.06 12.59
CA GLY A 685 -5.47 -4.37 13.22
C GLY A 685 -5.19 -5.54 12.26
N GLY A 686 -5.74 -6.71 12.57
CA GLY A 686 -5.71 -7.90 11.69
C GLY A 686 -4.98 -9.12 12.27
N LEU A 687 -4.13 -8.93 13.28
CA LEU A 687 -3.49 -10.02 14.01
C LEU A 687 -4.48 -10.74 14.94
N THR A 688 -4.27 -12.04 15.15
CA THR A 688 -4.98 -12.82 16.18
C THR A 688 -4.53 -12.45 17.59
N ASP A 689 -5.30 -12.84 18.62
CA ASP A 689 -4.95 -12.61 20.02
C ASP A 689 -3.57 -13.19 20.38
N GLN A 690 -3.24 -14.40 19.92
CA GLN A 690 -1.93 -15.01 20.18
C GLN A 690 -0.80 -14.23 19.51
N GLU A 691 -0.96 -13.83 18.24
CA GLU A 691 0.06 -13.08 17.50
C GLU A 691 0.30 -11.69 18.09
N ALA A 692 -0.79 -11.01 18.48
CA ALA A 692 -0.72 -9.72 19.16
C ALA A 692 -0.06 -9.83 20.54
N LEU A 693 -0.30 -10.94 21.26
CA LEU A 693 0.36 -11.25 22.53
C LEU A 693 1.85 -11.53 22.37
N ASP A 694 2.22 -12.33 21.38
CA ASP A 694 3.59 -12.72 21.09
C ASP A 694 4.46 -11.52 20.69
N VAL A 695 4.00 -10.71 19.73
CA VAL A 695 4.74 -9.51 19.30
C VAL A 695 4.83 -8.47 20.42
N ALA A 696 3.76 -8.33 21.23
CA ALA A 696 3.76 -7.46 22.40
C ALA A 696 4.73 -7.94 23.48
N GLN A 697 4.83 -9.25 23.72
CA GLN A 697 5.83 -9.81 24.63
C GLN A 697 7.23 -9.47 24.15
N PHE A 698 7.52 -9.65 22.85
CA PHE A 698 8.82 -9.32 22.27
C PHE A 698 9.19 -7.84 22.48
N PHE A 699 8.42 -6.88 21.95
CA PHE A 699 8.84 -5.47 21.99
C PHE A 699 8.75 -4.84 23.39
N SER A 700 7.80 -5.24 24.22
CA SER A 700 7.70 -4.71 25.60
C SER A 700 8.92 -5.11 26.45
N HIS A 701 9.53 -6.27 26.14
CA HIS A 701 10.65 -6.82 26.89
C HIS A 701 12.03 -6.30 26.49
N MET A 702 12.14 -5.65 25.34
CA MET A 702 13.37 -4.98 24.89
C MET A 702 13.82 -3.86 25.85
N PRO A 703 15.13 -3.50 25.86
CA PRO A 703 15.68 -2.43 26.70
C PRO A 703 15.00 -1.08 26.45
N ARG A 704 14.77 -0.30 27.51
CA ARG A 704 14.13 1.02 27.49
C ARG A 704 14.44 1.78 28.79
N PRO A 705 14.22 3.11 28.87
CA PRO A 705 14.53 3.88 30.07
C PRO A 705 13.84 3.35 31.33
N ASP A 706 14.52 3.46 32.47
CA ASP A 706 13.94 3.21 33.78
C ASP A 706 12.98 4.35 34.20
N PHE A 707 12.11 4.09 35.17
CA PHE A 707 11.28 5.08 35.83
C PHE A 707 11.60 5.08 37.33
N VAL A 708 12.53 5.94 37.78
CA VAL A 708 12.97 5.97 39.19
C VAL A 708 11.82 6.03 40.22
N PRO A 709 10.76 6.85 40.05
CA PRO A 709 9.67 6.92 41.02
C PRO A 709 8.78 5.67 41.10
N LYS A 710 9.02 4.62 40.30
CA LYS A 710 8.27 3.35 40.27
C LYS A 710 8.11 2.67 41.64
N VAL A 711 9.02 2.93 42.57
CA VAL A 711 8.98 2.41 43.95
C VAL A 711 7.76 2.90 44.74
N ASN A 712 7.11 3.97 44.29
CA ASN A 712 5.91 4.54 44.92
C ASN A 712 4.60 4.08 44.23
N ASP A 713 4.68 3.21 43.21
CA ASP A 713 3.51 2.77 42.46
C ASP A 713 2.73 1.67 43.20
N TRP A 714 1.41 1.78 43.18
CA TRP A 714 0.45 0.90 43.89
C TRP A 714 0.66 0.82 45.41
N PRO A 715 0.73 1.97 46.13
CA PRO A 715 1.02 1.99 47.57
C PRO A 715 -0.11 1.40 48.44
N ARG A 716 -1.29 1.12 47.85
CA ARG A 716 -2.49 0.59 48.52
C ARG A 716 -3.16 -0.56 47.76
N ASP A 717 -2.63 -0.93 46.59
CA ASP A 717 -3.27 -1.80 45.62
C ASP A 717 -2.30 -2.91 45.18
N LYS A 718 -2.82 -4.00 44.60
CA LYS A 718 -1.94 -5.05 44.06
C LYS A 718 -1.28 -4.59 42.76
N LYS A 719 0.05 -4.69 42.71
CA LYS A 719 0.83 -4.53 41.48
C LYS A 719 0.35 -5.52 40.40
N PRO A 720 0.11 -5.09 39.15
CA PRO A 720 -0.22 -5.99 38.05
C PRO A 720 0.89 -7.01 37.80
N ALA A 721 0.52 -8.26 37.54
CA ALA A 721 1.46 -9.34 37.27
C ALA A 721 2.32 -9.13 36.00
N ASP A 722 1.85 -8.28 35.08
CA ASP A 722 2.53 -7.90 33.84
C ASP A 722 3.31 -6.57 33.95
N ALA A 723 3.56 -6.08 35.17
CA ALA A 723 4.47 -4.95 35.41
C ALA A 723 5.95 -5.36 35.21
N ARG A 724 6.75 -4.46 34.66
CA ARG A 724 8.17 -4.68 34.30
C ARG A 724 9.16 -4.60 35.47
N TYR A 725 8.66 -4.43 36.69
CA TYR A 725 9.40 -4.25 37.95
C TYR A 725 8.49 -4.62 39.11
#